data_AF-A0A199UJE3-F1
#
_entry.id   AF-A0A199UJE3-F1
#
_cell.length_a   1.000
_cell.length_b   1.000
_cell.length_c   1.000
_cell.angle_alpha   90.00
_cell.angle_beta   90.00
_cell.angle_gamma   90.00
#
_symmetry.space_group_name_H-M   'P 1'
#
loop_
_entity.id
_entity.type
_entity.pdbx_description
1 polymer ?
#
loop_
_entity_poly.entity_id
_entity_poly.type
_entity_poly.pdbx_seq_one_letter_code
_entity_poly.pdbx_strand_id
1 'polypeptide(L)'
;MASKKSHSWWWDSHISPKNSKWLAENLEEMDKQVKEMLKLIEEEGDSFAKKAEMYYQRRPELVSHVENFYRMYRALAERYDNVTGELRRNLPSELQSQGSINGSDFGSDSPSPERTPERKQPHRKLRTRAAGFDVFLGSGGSSDLSKKGSDGSSSSSDSEAESDGKENGNGISFTLHQRILELEDEIRDLNVKLQLQEELNMKCQCSFGEKGDYSELTSKVSEMEAELATAKDKLIFSEAEVNSLRKKLEERTHLENDRFGLNLENGNHDALESELLAHKHEIEYLKGAMASAAKQFESDLKHCNTEIDRYKKELVDSSERFSQEKSTLKAEIQKLEATIEDLKAELEKVSRAKSLLETRVAELEKVMQDLKANSDSSYEKLLQEESALDLKLLNLSQANELLESKLSTAESELKQLRAEKDESCLERENRISELNHTLDSLKMKIKELETEKSMLVDKVGALDSELLNLSQANALLEANLSTKESELGLLNVEKNEACLERDSCISELNRSLSSLNAQIEILETEKSMLVDQTGALDRDLRLRNEKIGLLDKHLNQLHLEHAKLIEEIEAARRSSTDLRARVGELEEEVERQKVLIADGAELKREAIRQLCFSLEHYRDGYRQLRQLLQGQKRLLVAAS
;
A
#
# COMPACT_ATOMS: atom_id res chain seq x y z
N MET A 1 21.45 -6.28 -74.47
CA MET A 1 20.59 -7.47 -74.70
C MET A 1 19.81 -7.75 -73.43
N ALA A 2 18.56 -8.22 -73.52
CA ALA A 2 17.77 -8.57 -72.34
C ALA A 2 18.21 -9.94 -71.77
N SER A 3 18.32 -10.05 -70.44
CA SER A 3 18.56 -11.35 -69.80
C SER A 3 17.29 -12.21 -69.85
N LYS A 4 17.46 -13.52 -70.06
CA LYS A 4 16.35 -14.47 -70.22
C LYS A 4 15.68 -14.73 -68.87
N LYS A 5 14.57 -14.04 -68.58
CA LYS A 5 13.66 -14.41 -67.48
C LYS A 5 12.90 -15.69 -67.86
N SER A 6 13.49 -16.85 -67.56
CA SER A 6 12.83 -18.16 -67.66
C SER A 6 11.92 -18.43 -66.45
N HIS A 7 10.95 -17.54 -66.22
CA HIS A 7 9.87 -17.75 -65.25
C HIS A 7 8.54 -17.25 -65.80
N SER A 8 7.59 -18.18 -65.94
CA SER A 8 6.15 -17.93 -65.84
C SER A 8 5.53 -16.90 -66.79
N TRP A 9 5.57 -17.18 -68.11
CA TRP A 9 4.81 -16.42 -69.13
C TRP A 9 3.30 -16.26 -68.82
N TRP A 10 2.70 -17.18 -68.07
CA TRP A 10 1.29 -17.10 -67.63
C TRP A 10 1.03 -16.03 -66.55
N TRP A 11 1.80 -16.02 -65.44
CA TRP A 11 1.66 -15.05 -64.35
C TRP A 11 1.85 -13.60 -64.86
N ASP A 12 2.91 -13.35 -65.63
CA ASP A 12 3.24 -12.01 -66.15
C ASP A 12 2.22 -11.51 -67.19
N SER A 13 1.44 -12.42 -67.81
CA SER A 13 0.35 -12.08 -68.73
C SER A 13 -0.96 -11.70 -68.03
N HIS A 14 -1.25 -12.28 -66.86
CA HIS A 14 -2.57 -12.15 -66.22
C HIS A 14 -2.60 -11.31 -64.92
N ILE A 15 -1.51 -11.27 -64.15
CA ILE A 15 -1.45 -10.52 -62.87
C ILE A 15 -0.28 -9.53 -62.88
N SER A 16 -0.19 -8.76 -63.98
CA SER A 16 0.73 -7.63 -64.12
C SER A 16 -0.08 -6.32 -64.15
N PRO A 17 0.32 -5.27 -63.41
CA PRO A 17 -0.36 -3.96 -63.45
C PRO A 17 -0.44 -3.34 -64.85
N LYS A 18 0.37 -3.82 -65.80
CA LYS A 18 0.36 -3.39 -67.20
C LYS A 18 -0.75 -4.01 -68.05
N ASN A 19 -1.41 -5.07 -67.58
CA ASN A 19 -2.40 -5.84 -68.34
C ASN A 19 -3.78 -5.94 -67.66
N SER A 20 -3.86 -5.78 -66.32
CA SER A 20 -5.11 -5.77 -65.58
C SER A 20 -5.52 -4.34 -65.21
N LYS A 21 -6.54 -3.79 -65.89
CA LYS A 21 -7.06 -2.44 -65.64
C LYS A 21 -7.50 -2.22 -64.20
N TRP A 22 -8.32 -3.14 -63.68
CA TRP A 22 -8.81 -3.07 -62.30
C TRP A 22 -7.68 -3.08 -61.27
N LEU A 23 -6.58 -3.82 -61.52
CA LEU A 23 -5.42 -3.82 -60.62
C LEU A 23 -4.69 -2.47 -60.66
N ALA A 24 -4.56 -1.84 -61.83
CA ALA A 24 -3.97 -0.52 -61.96
C ALA A 24 -4.85 0.57 -61.29
N GLU A 25 -6.15 0.57 -61.59
CA GLU A 25 -7.15 1.48 -61.02
C GLU A 25 -7.18 1.39 -59.49
N ASN A 26 -7.16 0.18 -58.92
CA ASN A 26 -7.21 0.00 -57.46
C ASN A 26 -5.86 0.30 -56.77
N LEU A 27 -4.72 0.12 -57.45
CA LEU A 27 -3.42 0.61 -56.96
C LEU A 27 -3.33 2.14 -56.97
N GLU A 28 -3.87 2.80 -57.99
CA GLU A 28 -3.94 4.27 -58.09
C GLU A 28 -4.88 4.86 -57.03
N GLU A 29 -6.03 4.21 -56.77
CA GLU A 29 -6.97 4.62 -55.73
C GLU A 29 -6.40 4.45 -54.31
N MET A 30 -5.66 3.36 -54.04
CA MET A 30 -4.91 3.17 -52.79
C MET A 30 -3.77 4.20 -52.61
N ASP A 31 -2.98 4.46 -53.64
CA ASP A 31 -1.90 5.47 -53.62
C ASP A 31 -2.47 6.89 -53.41
N LYS A 32 -3.62 7.21 -54.01
CA LYS A 32 -4.37 8.43 -53.74
C LYS A 32 -4.80 8.53 -52.27
N GLN A 33 -5.41 7.49 -51.70
CA GLN A 33 -5.83 7.49 -50.29
C GLN A 33 -4.64 7.58 -49.32
N VAL A 34 -3.47 7.00 -49.65
CA VAL A 34 -2.23 7.19 -48.89
C VAL A 34 -1.76 8.65 -48.95
N LYS A 35 -1.84 9.31 -50.10
CA LYS A 35 -1.50 10.74 -50.25
C LYS A 35 -2.48 11.66 -49.52
N GLU A 36 -3.76 11.31 -49.45
CA GLU A 36 -4.77 12.03 -48.68
C GLU A 36 -4.56 11.84 -47.17
N MET A 37 -4.23 10.62 -46.73
CA MET A 37 -3.83 10.29 -45.35
C MET A 37 -2.55 11.04 -44.92
N LEU A 38 -1.53 11.14 -45.78
CA LEU A 38 -0.31 11.89 -45.48
C LEU A 38 -0.58 13.40 -45.32
N LYS A 39 -1.43 14.00 -46.16
CA LYS A 39 -1.81 15.42 -46.04
C LYS A 39 -2.58 15.75 -44.76
N LEU A 40 -3.30 14.79 -44.18
CA LEU A 40 -3.92 14.97 -42.86
C LEU A 40 -2.88 14.97 -41.74
N ILE A 41 -1.73 14.32 -41.93
CA ILE A 41 -0.59 14.30 -40.99
C ILE A 41 0.33 15.51 -41.18
N GLU A 42 0.52 16.01 -42.40
CA GLU A 42 1.38 17.17 -42.69
C GLU A 42 0.89 18.46 -41.99
N GLU A 43 1.81 19.14 -41.31
CA GLU A 43 1.49 20.11 -40.26
C GLU A 43 1.60 21.58 -40.72
N GLU A 44 0.49 22.32 -40.66
CA GLU A 44 0.50 23.79 -40.65
C GLU A 44 -0.09 24.28 -39.32
N GLY A 45 0.78 24.64 -38.38
CA GLY A 45 0.38 25.02 -37.02
C GLY A 45 1.50 25.71 -36.26
N ASP A 46 1.55 27.04 -36.35
CA ASP A 46 2.59 27.95 -35.82
C ASP A 46 2.71 27.95 -34.28
N SER A 47 1.91 27.14 -33.58
CA SER A 47 1.82 27.07 -32.13
C SER A 47 1.38 25.68 -31.68
N PHE A 48 1.98 25.18 -30.59
CA PHE A 48 1.70 23.86 -30.02
C PHE A 48 0.22 23.63 -29.70
N ALA A 49 -0.49 24.64 -29.18
CA ALA A 49 -1.91 24.54 -28.86
C ALA A 49 -2.76 24.32 -30.14
N LYS A 50 -2.47 25.09 -31.20
CA LYS A 50 -3.11 24.98 -32.52
C LYS A 50 -2.79 23.63 -33.18
N LYS A 51 -1.56 23.14 -33.05
CA LYS A 51 -1.15 21.80 -33.50
C LYS A 51 -1.93 20.68 -32.79
N ALA A 52 -2.11 20.78 -31.47
CA ALA A 52 -2.91 19.81 -30.70
C ALA A 52 -4.40 19.85 -31.09
N GLU A 53 -4.98 21.04 -31.25
CA GLU A 53 -6.36 21.24 -31.71
C GLU A 53 -6.58 20.63 -33.10
N MET A 54 -5.73 20.97 -34.08
CA MET A 54 -5.79 20.42 -35.44
C MET A 54 -5.62 18.90 -35.47
N TYR A 55 -4.77 18.33 -34.60
CA TYR A 55 -4.64 16.87 -34.47
C TYR A 55 -5.97 16.22 -34.04
N TYR A 56 -6.64 16.73 -33.00
CA TYR A 56 -7.92 16.17 -32.57
C TYR A 56 -9.05 16.34 -33.60
N GLN A 57 -9.03 17.41 -34.40
CA GLN A 57 -9.99 17.63 -35.49
C GLN A 57 -9.75 16.69 -36.68
N ARG A 58 -8.48 16.51 -37.12
CA ARG A 58 -8.14 15.64 -38.27
C ARG A 58 -8.12 14.15 -37.95
N ARG A 59 -7.93 13.75 -36.67
CA ARG A 59 -7.87 12.34 -36.23
C ARG A 59 -9.04 11.46 -36.72
N PRO A 60 -10.33 11.85 -36.61
CA PRO A 60 -11.44 11.04 -37.15
C PRO A 60 -11.39 10.88 -38.68
N GLU A 61 -10.99 11.91 -39.42
CA GLU A 61 -10.82 11.84 -40.88
C GLU A 61 -9.68 10.90 -41.25
N LEU A 62 -8.57 10.94 -40.51
CA LEU A 62 -7.42 10.06 -40.68
C LEU A 62 -7.79 8.58 -40.45
N VAL A 63 -8.55 8.29 -39.39
CA VAL A 63 -9.04 6.92 -39.10
C VAL A 63 -9.95 6.42 -40.22
N SER A 64 -10.83 7.27 -40.76
CA SER A 64 -11.68 6.93 -41.92
C SER A 64 -10.86 6.54 -43.17
N HIS A 65 -9.79 7.29 -43.47
CA HIS A 65 -8.88 6.97 -44.58
C HIS A 65 -8.13 5.63 -44.34
N VAL A 66 -7.67 5.38 -43.12
CA VAL A 66 -7.02 4.09 -42.75
C VAL A 66 -7.99 2.92 -42.90
N GLU A 67 -9.24 3.06 -42.45
CA GLU A 67 -10.26 2.02 -42.62
C GLU A 67 -10.57 1.75 -44.10
N ASN A 68 -10.72 2.79 -44.92
CA ASN A 68 -10.99 2.65 -46.35
C ASN A 68 -9.80 2.00 -47.08
N PHE A 69 -8.57 2.41 -46.77
CA PHE A 69 -7.36 1.78 -47.29
C PHE A 69 -7.30 0.28 -46.94
N TYR A 70 -7.58 -0.10 -45.69
CA TYR A 70 -7.61 -1.50 -45.28
C TYR A 70 -8.73 -2.30 -45.95
N ARG A 71 -9.90 -1.70 -46.19
CA ARG A 71 -11.01 -2.32 -46.95
C ARG A 71 -10.61 -2.58 -48.42
N MET A 72 -9.94 -1.64 -49.07
CA MET A 72 -9.42 -1.83 -50.44
C MET A 72 -8.34 -2.92 -50.49
N TYR A 73 -7.37 -2.88 -49.57
CA TYR A 73 -6.34 -3.91 -49.44
C TYR A 73 -6.92 -5.32 -49.24
N ARG A 74 -7.95 -5.46 -48.38
CA ARG A 74 -8.69 -6.72 -48.19
C ARG A 74 -9.35 -7.19 -49.49
N ALA A 75 -10.09 -6.32 -50.18
CA ALA A 75 -10.73 -6.67 -51.44
C ALA A 75 -9.70 -7.06 -52.54
N LEU A 76 -8.52 -6.44 -52.54
CA LEU A 76 -7.42 -6.80 -53.43
C LEU A 76 -6.86 -8.19 -53.12
N ALA A 77 -6.57 -8.49 -51.84
CA ALA A 77 -6.10 -9.80 -51.41
C ALA A 77 -7.12 -10.91 -51.75
N GLU A 78 -8.40 -10.68 -51.43
CA GLU A 78 -9.49 -11.62 -51.76
C GLU A 78 -9.60 -11.88 -53.26
N ARG A 79 -9.40 -10.87 -54.13
CA ARG A 79 -9.35 -11.11 -55.59
C ARG A 79 -8.09 -11.84 -56.04
N TYR A 80 -6.93 -11.56 -55.44
CA TYR A 80 -5.69 -12.27 -55.74
C TYR A 80 -5.80 -13.76 -55.39
N ASP A 81 -6.39 -14.09 -54.23
CA ASP A 81 -6.65 -15.46 -53.80
C ASP A 81 -7.72 -16.15 -54.65
N ASN A 82 -8.77 -15.45 -55.07
CA ASN A 82 -9.76 -16.00 -56.00
C ASN A 82 -9.13 -16.35 -57.35
N VAL A 83 -8.40 -15.42 -57.98
CA VAL A 83 -7.70 -15.69 -59.26
C VAL A 83 -6.68 -16.81 -59.09
N THR A 84 -5.86 -16.79 -58.03
CA THR A 84 -4.86 -17.83 -57.75
C THR A 84 -5.51 -19.18 -57.41
N GLY A 85 -6.69 -19.19 -56.79
CA GLY A 85 -7.46 -20.39 -56.47
C GLY A 85 -8.14 -21.01 -57.70
N GLU A 86 -8.72 -20.20 -58.58
CA GLU A 86 -9.18 -20.64 -59.90
C GLU A 86 -8.01 -21.17 -60.74
N LEU A 87 -6.86 -20.50 -60.71
CA LEU A 87 -5.67 -20.90 -61.43
C LEU A 87 -5.13 -22.27 -60.96
N ARG A 88 -5.16 -22.55 -59.65
CA ARG A 88 -4.85 -23.88 -59.09
C ARG A 88 -5.88 -24.95 -59.47
N ARG A 89 -7.17 -24.60 -59.62
CA ARG A 89 -8.23 -25.54 -60.05
C ARG A 89 -8.19 -25.89 -61.54
N ASN A 90 -7.61 -25.02 -62.37
CA ASN A 90 -7.47 -25.25 -63.82
C ASN A 90 -6.14 -25.94 -64.20
N LEU A 91 -5.31 -26.33 -63.23
CA LEU A 91 -4.06 -27.05 -63.47
C LEU A 91 -4.36 -28.58 -63.60
N PRO A 92 -3.97 -29.25 -64.70
CA PRO A 92 -4.31 -30.66 -64.92
C PRO A 92 -3.75 -31.60 -63.84
N SER A 93 -4.57 -32.53 -63.37
CA SER A 93 -4.30 -33.41 -62.20
C SER A 93 -3.17 -34.44 -62.38
N GLU A 94 -2.49 -34.46 -63.52
CA GLU A 94 -1.57 -35.53 -63.93
C GLU A 94 -0.17 -35.43 -63.31
N LEU A 95 0.13 -34.33 -62.61
CA LEU A 95 1.39 -34.13 -61.85
C LEU A 95 1.26 -34.34 -60.34
N GLN A 96 0.09 -34.76 -59.83
CA GLN A 96 -0.16 -34.85 -58.38
C GLN A 96 0.10 -36.24 -57.78
N SER A 97 0.84 -37.11 -58.50
CA SER A 97 1.07 -38.53 -58.14
C SER A 97 2.54 -38.88 -57.81
N GLN A 98 3.36 -37.93 -57.37
CA GLN A 98 4.65 -38.20 -56.73
C GLN A 98 5.04 -37.02 -55.81
N GLY A 99 5.34 -37.29 -54.54
CA GLY A 99 5.74 -36.26 -53.58
C GLY A 99 5.07 -36.34 -52.20
N SER A 100 5.04 -37.51 -51.56
CA SER A 100 4.75 -37.59 -50.12
C SER A 100 6.04 -37.26 -49.36
N ILE A 101 6.12 -36.04 -48.82
CA ILE A 101 7.18 -35.62 -47.89
C ILE A 101 6.49 -35.15 -46.61
N ASN A 102 6.71 -35.88 -45.51
CA ASN A 102 6.28 -35.47 -44.19
C ASN A 102 7.17 -34.33 -43.70
N GLY A 103 6.62 -33.28 -43.06
CA GLY A 103 7.48 -32.23 -42.52
C GLY A 103 6.82 -30.94 -42.02
N SER A 104 5.98 -31.03 -40.98
CA SER A 104 6.11 -30.15 -39.80
C SER A 104 5.07 -30.50 -38.74
N ASP A 105 5.53 -30.70 -37.51
CA ASP A 105 4.70 -30.68 -36.31
C ASP A 105 4.70 -29.25 -35.75
N PHE A 106 3.52 -28.71 -35.43
CA PHE A 106 3.38 -27.41 -34.76
C PHE A 106 2.04 -27.38 -34.02
N GLY A 107 2.10 -27.59 -32.70
CA GLY A 107 0.93 -27.61 -31.84
C GLY A 107 0.31 -26.23 -31.63
N SER A 108 -1.02 -26.19 -31.48
CA SER A 108 -1.76 -25.09 -30.88
C SER A 108 -3.06 -25.65 -30.31
N ASP A 109 -3.35 -25.33 -29.05
CA ASP A 109 -4.24 -26.13 -28.22
C ASP A 109 -5.66 -25.56 -28.11
N SER A 110 -6.65 -26.44 -28.22
CA SER A 110 -8.02 -26.29 -27.69
C SER A 110 -8.94 -25.15 -28.26
N PRO A 111 -10.27 -25.20 -28.00
CA PRO A 111 -11.14 -26.38 -28.03
C PRO A 111 -12.51 -26.15 -28.73
N SER A 112 -13.08 -27.18 -29.37
CA SER A 112 -14.54 -27.30 -29.61
C SER A 112 -14.97 -28.73 -30.01
N PRO A 113 -16.24 -29.12 -29.86
CA PRO A 113 -16.58 -30.52 -29.58
C PRO A 113 -17.34 -31.31 -30.66
N GLU A 114 -17.46 -32.61 -30.36
CA GLU A 114 -18.65 -33.48 -30.59
C GLU A 114 -18.77 -34.35 -31.87
N ARG A 115 -19.38 -35.54 -31.65
CA ARG A 115 -20.05 -36.46 -32.61
C ARG A 115 -19.22 -37.37 -33.52
N THR A 116 -18.86 -38.53 -32.95
CA THR A 116 -19.16 -39.83 -33.60
C THR A 116 -20.68 -40.10 -33.54
N PRO A 117 -21.28 -40.89 -34.46
CA PRO A 117 -21.35 -42.33 -34.20
C PRO A 117 -21.27 -43.25 -35.46
N GLU A 118 -21.32 -44.56 -35.18
CA GLU A 118 -21.26 -45.72 -36.09
C GLU A 118 -21.93 -45.63 -37.48
N ARG A 119 -21.37 -46.40 -38.44
CA ARG A 119 -22.12 -47.54 -39.02
C ARG A 119 -21.22 -48.69 -39.51
N LYS A 120 -21.76 -49.90 -39.50
CA LYS A 120 -21.10 -51.18 -39.84
C LYS A 120 -21.19 -51.55 -41.35
N GLN A 121 -20.34 -52.49 -41.76
CA GLN A 121 -20.20 -53.18 -43.07
C GLN A 121 -21.47 -54.01 -43.49
N PRO A 122 -21.51 -54.93 -44.51
CA PRO A 122 -20.48 -55.48 -45.44
C PRO A 122 -20.96 -55.82 -46.90
N HIS A 123 -20.30 -56.79 -47.57
CA HIS A 123 -20.62 -57.57 -48.80
C HIS A 123 -19.80 -57.18 -50.05
N ARG A 124 -19.24 -58.08 -50.91
CA ARG A 124 -19.13 -59.56 -51.09
C ARG A 124 -17.67 -59.86 -51.60
N LYS A 125 -16.94 -60.96 -51.32
CA LYS A 125 -17.10 -62.41 -51.67
C LYS A 125 -17.09 -62.66 -53.20
N LEU A 126 -16.37 -63.63 -53.83
CA LEU A 126 -15.81 -64.95 -53.41
C LEU A 126 -14.54 -65.44 -54.21
N ARG A 127 -13.65 -66.22 -53.54
CA ARG A 127 -12.92 -67.48 -53.95
C ARG A 127 -12.04 -67.51 -55.24
N THR A 128 -11.20 -68.52 -55.58
CA THR A 128 -10.87 -69.92 -55.10
C THR A 128 -9.37 -70.19 -55.43
N ARG A 129 -8.43 -70.74 -54.63
CA ARG A 129 -8.21 -72.02 -53.90
C ARG A 129 -7.92 -73.31 -54.73
N ALA A 130 -6.62 -73.51 -55.03
CA ALA A 130 -5.77 -74.72 -54.87
C ALA A 130 -5.78 -75.96 -55.82
N ALA A 131 -4.54 -76.32 -56.22
CA ALA A 131 -3.86 -77.66 -56.27
C ALA A 131 -4.16 -78.74 -57.36
N GLY A 132 -3.08 -79.23 -58.00
CA GLY A 132 -2.78 -80.70 -58.06
C GLY A 132 -2.40 -81.38 -59.39
N PHE A 133 -1.08 -81.56 -59.66
CA PHE A 133 -0.43 -82.63 -60.48
C PHE A 133 -0.87 -82.80 -61.97
N ASP A 134 -0.22 -83.58 -62.86
CA ASP A 134 0.82 -84.63 -62.71
C ASP A 134 1.84 -84.69 -63.90
N VAL A 135 2.78 -85.65 -63.85
CA VAL A 135 3.99 -85.88 -64.67
C VAL A 135 3.73 -86.54 -66.04
N PHE A 136 4.61 -86.27 -67.02
CA PHE A 136 5.00 -87.26 -68.04
C PHE A 136 6.51 -87.20 -68.39
N LEU A 137 7.07 -88.26 -68.99
CA LEU A 137 8.52 -88.53 -69.05
C LEU A 137 9.10 -88.68 -70.48
N GLY A 138 10.37 -88.28 -70.65
CA GLY A 138 11.29 -88.80 -71.68
C GLY A 138 11.25 -88.14 -73.08
N SER A 139 12.19 -88.44 -74.00
CA SER A 139 13.42 -89.26 -73.90
C SER A 139 14.37 -89.07 -75.11
N GLY A 140 15.68 -89.34 -74.96
CA GLY A 140 16.69 -89.38 -76.04
C GLY A 140 17.21 -88.00 -76.53
N GLY A 141 18.42 -87.83 -77.08
CA GLY A 141 19.46 -88.76 -77.57
C GLY A 141 19.80 -88.44 -79.04
N SER A 142 21.05 -88.48 -79.56
CA SER A 142 22.33 -88.93 -79.01
C SER A 142 23.53 -88.40 -79.86
N SER A 143 24.72 -88.23 -79.24
CA SER A 143 26.12 -88.53 -79.72
C SER A 143 26.54 -88.38 -81.20
N ASP A 144 27.78 -88.05 -81.58
CA ASP A 144 29.04 -87.60 -80.92
C ASP A 144 29.98 -87.12 -82.05
N LEU A 145 30.78 -86.05 -81.94
CA LEU A 145 32.12 -85.91 -81.32
C LEU A 145 32.56 -84.44 -81.59
N SER A 146 33.58 -83.78 -81.01
CA SER A 146 34.46 -83.86 -79.82
C SER A 146 35.30 -82.53 -79.82
N LYS A 147 36.40 -82.20 -79.11
CA LYS A 147 37.38 -82.87 -78.21
C LYS A 147 38.20 -81.80 -77.45
N LYS A 148 38.23 -81.80 -76.10
CA LYS A 148 39.13 -80.98 -75.22
C LYS A 148 38.81 -79.46 -75.17
N GLY A 149 38.82 -78.75 -74.03
CA GLY A 149 38.91 -79.14 -72.60
C GLY A 149 39.22 -77.92 -71.68
N SER A 150 39.10 -78.07 -70.36
CA SER A 150 39.17 -77.01 -69.31
C SER A 150 37.90 -76.14 -69.25
N ASP A 151 36.95 -76.29 -68.31
CA ASP A 151 36.98 -76.35 -66.82
C ASP A 151 37.17 -74.93 -66.21
N GLY A 152 36.25 -74.37 -65.39
CA GLY A 152 34.94 -74.88 -64.94
C GLY A 152 34.09 -73.88 -64.11
N SER A 153 32.82 -74.26 -63.88
CA SER A 153 31.75 -73.66 -63.03
C SER A 153 32.12 -73.44 -61.54
N SER A 154 31.39 -72.69 -60.67
CA SER A 154 30.25 -71.72 -60.74
C SER A 154 30.00 -71.12 -59.32
N SER A 155 29.04 -70.16 -59.19
CA SER A 155 28.09 -69.87 -58.07
C SER A 155 28.22 -70.53 -56.66
N SER A 156 27.75 -69.93 -55.55
CA SER A 156 26.80 -68.80 -55.35
C SER A 156 26.72 -68.33 -53.87
N SER A 157 26.21 -67.11 -53.68
CA SER A 157 25.39 -66.59 -52.55
C SER A 157 25.90 -66.60 -51.10
N ASP A 158 26.04 -65.37 -50.58
CA ASP A 158 25.23 -64.75 -49.51
C ASP A 158 24.88 -65.54 -48.24
N SER A 159 25.12 -64.89 -47.08
CA SER A 159 24.25 -64.98 -45.90
C SER A 159 24.34 -63.72 -45.04
N GLU A 160 23.16 -63.15 -44.75
CA GLU A 160 22.86 -62.03 -43.86
C GLU A 160 23.45 -62.14 -42.44
N ALA A 161 23.66 -60.99 -41.76
CA ALA A 161 22.97 -60.68 -40.47
C ALA A 161 23.42 -59.34 -39.81
N GLU A 162 22.43 -58.49 -39.53
CA GLU A 162 22.15 -57.80 -38.24
C GLU A 162 23.30 -57.49 -37.25
N SER A 163 23.45 -56.21 -36.85
CA SER A 163 23.10 -55.73 -35.48
C SER A 163 23.36 -54.23 -35.27
N ASP A 164 22.51 -53.57 -34.47
CA ASP A 164 22.73 -52.22 -33.90
C ASP A 164 23.92 -52.18 -32.92
N GLY A 165 24.59 -51.01 -32.80
CA GLY A 165 25.61 -50.81 -31.76
C GLY A 165 26.15 -49.37 -31.67
N LYS A 166 25.70 -48.62 -30.66
CA LYS A 166 26.11 -47.22 -30.42
C LYS A 166 27.55 -47.09 -29.88
N GLU A 167 28.16 -45.95 -30.20
CA GLU A 167 29.01 -45.12 -29.34
C GLU A 167 29.79 -45.81 -28.20
N ASN A 168 31.11 -45.97 -28.37
CA ASN A 168 32.04 -45.07 -27.66
C ASN A 168 33.46 -45.09 -28.24
N GLY A 169 34.12 -43.93 -28.26
CA GLY A 169 35.48 -43.79 -28.78
C GLY A 169 36.54 -44.11 -27.74
N ASN A 170 37.34 -45.17 -27.94
CA ASN A 170 38.77 -45.25 -27.55
C ASN A 170 39.49 -46.58 -27.91
N GLY A 171 38.79 -47.63 -28.37
CA GLY A 171 39.42 -48.94 -28.65
C GLY A 171 40.41 -48.99 -29.83
N ILE A 172 40.38 -48.00 -30.73
CA ILE A 172 40.99 -48.05 -32.07
C ILE A 172 42.53 -48.13 -32.02
N SER A 173 43.18 -47.49 -31.04
CA SER A 173 44.65 -47.47 -30.97
C SER A 173 45.25 -48.85 -30.71
N PHE A 174 44.58 -49.67 -29.88
CA PHE A 174 45.06 -51.00 -29.52
C PHE A 174 44.79 -52.03 -30.62
N THR A 175 43.62 -51.97 -31.27
CA THR A 175 43.30 -52.86 -32.41
C THR A 175 44.18 -52.58 -33.63
N LEU A 176 44.55 -51.33 -33.88
CA LEU A 176 45.52 -51.00 -34.94
C LEU A 176 46.93 -51.52 -34.63
N HIS A 177 47.42 -51.41 -33.39
CA HIS A 177 48.73 -51.99 -33.02
C HIS A 177 48.74 -53.53 -33.11
N GLN A 178 47.66 -54.19 -32.68
CA GLN A 178 47.48 -55.62 -32.84
C GLN A 178 47.50 -56.03 -34.33
N ARG A 179 46.78 -55.30 -35.20
CA ARG A 179 46.76 -55.60 -36.64
C ARG A 179 48.08 -55.28 -37.34
N ILE A 180 48.85 -54.30 -36.86
CA ILE A 180 50.22 -54.04 -37.36
C ILE A 180 51.15 -55.21 -37.02
N LEU A 181 51.10 -55.74 -35.79
CA LEU A 181 51.86 -56.91 -35.39
C LEU A 181 51.52 -58.17 -36.22
N GLU A 182 50.24 -58.39 -36.51
CA GLU A 182 49.79 -59.46 -37.39
C GLU A 182 50.30 -59.29 -38.82
N LEU A 183 50.24 -58.07 -39.38
CA LEU A 183 50.76 -57.77 -40.71
C LEU A 183 52.30 -57.89 -40.77
N GLU A 184 53.01 -57.57 -39.69
CA GLU A 184 54.46 -57.81 -39.59
C GLU A 184 54.81 -59.31 -39.57
N ASP A 185 54.02 -60.16 -38.90
CA ASP A 185 54.19 -61.62 -38.98
C ASP A 185 53.78 -62.19 -40.34
N GLU A 186 52.68 -61.72 -40.95
CA GLU A 186 52.31 -62.08 -42.32
C GLU A 186 53.43 -61.70 -43.32
N ILE A 187 54.08 -60.53 -43.15
CA ILE A 187 55.24 -60.11 -43.95
C ILE A 187 56.50 -60.97 -43.66
N ARG A 188 56.77 -61.32 -42.40
CA ARG A 188 57.87 -62.25 -42.05
C ARG A 188 57.66 -63.63 -42.70
N ASP A 189 56.46 -64.18 -42.59
CA ASP A 189 56.12 -65.51 -43.11
C ASP A 189 56.09 -65.54 -44.66
N LEU A 190 55.70 -64.44 -45.30
CA LEU A 190 55.83 -64.26 -46.75
C LEU A 190 57.29 -64.10 -47.20
N ASN A 191 58.15 -63.40 -46.45
CA ASN A 191 59.59 -63.34 -46.76
C ASN A 191 60.27 -64.71 -46.62
N VAL A 192 59.90 -65.52 -45.62
CA VAL A 192 60.40 -66.90 -45.50
C VAL A 192 59.95 -67.76 -46.68
N LYS A 193 58.70 -67.61 -47.14
CA LYS A 193 58.22 -68.27 -48.37
C LYS A 193 58.92 -67.77 -49.63
N LEU A 194 59.26 -66.49 -49.71
CA LEU A 194 60.04 -65.92 -50.81
C LEU A 194 61.46 -66.51 -50.84
N GLN A 195 62.16 -66.56 -49.70
CA GLN A 195 63.48 -67.19 -49.61
C GLN A 195 63.45 -68.68 -49.98
N LEU A 196 62.45 -69.44 -49.53
CA LEU A 196 62.29 -70.84 -49.93
C LEU A 196 61.99 -71.01 -51.43
N GLN A 197 61.33 -70.04 -52.06
CA GLN A 197 61.10 -70.02 -53.51
C GLN A 197 62.35 -69.59 -54.30
N GLU A 198 63.20 -68.73 -53.73
CA GLU A 198 64.50 -68.35 -54.28
C GLU A 198 65.53 -69.50 -54.17
N GLU A 199 65.58 -70.23 -53.04
CA GLU A 199 66.40 -71.44 -52.88
C GLU A 199 66.01 -72.54 -53.87
N LEU A 200 64.71 -72.69 -54.20
CA LEU A 200 64.25 -73.60 -55.24
C LEU A 200 64.62 -73.13 -56.66
N ASN A 201 64.58 -71.82 -56.93
CA ASN A 201 65.01 -71.26 -58.24
C ASN A 201 66.52 -71.36 -58.46
N MET A 202 67.34 -71.31 -57.40
CA MET A 202 68.80 -71.45 -57.48
C MET A 202 69.29 -72.82 -57.98
N LYS A 203 68.40 -73.79 -58.22
CA LYS A 203 68.75 -75.09 -58.82
C LYS A 203 68.69 -75.14 -60.35
N CYS A 204 68.25 -74.06 -61.01
CA CYS A 204 68.05 -73.99 -62.46
C CYS A 204 68.87 -72.93 -63.20
N GLN A 205 70.10 -72.62 -62.74
CA GLN A 205 71.09 -71.95 -63.59
C GLN A 205 72.54 -72.25 -63.18
N CYS A 206 73.26 -72.99 -64.02
CA CYS A 206 74.72 -73.08 -64.00
C CYS A 206 75.26 -73.14 -65.45
N SER A 207 76.05 -72.12 -65.81
CA SER A 207 77.08 -72.13 -66.86
C SER A 207 76.78 -72.87 -68.18
N PHE A 208 76.25 -72.16 -69.19
CA PHE A 208 76.65 -72.47 -70.57
C PHE A 208 78.00 -71.80 -70.86
N GLY A 209 79.08 -72.52 -70.56
CA GLY A 209 80.45 -72.02 -70.66
C GLY A 209 81.43 -73.11 -71.12
N GLU A 210 81.54 -73.25 -72.44
CA GLU A 210 82.42 -74.16 -73.20
C GLU A 210 82.18 -75.69 -73.09
N LYS A 211 82.41 -76.36 -74.24
CA LYS A 211 82.85 -77.77 -74.40
C LYS A 211 81.98 -78.89 -73.80
N GLY A 212 80.84 -79.13 -74.45
CA GLY A 212 80.56 -80.33 -75.27
C GLY A 212 80.64 -81.75 -74.67
N ASP A 213 79.78 -82.64 -75.19
CA ASP A 213 80.04 -84.09 -75.16
C ASP A 213 79.44 -84.79 -76.40
N TYR A 214 80.25 -85.54 -77.15
CA TYR A 214 79.89 -86.15 -78.43
C TYR A 214 79.50 -87.62 -78.26
N SER A 215 78.34 -87.89 -77.64
CA SER A 215 77.84 -89.27 -77.48
C SER A 215 76.70 -89.63 -78.46
N GLU A 216 75.74 -88.74 -78.71
CA GLU A 216 74.53 -89.10 -79.48
C GLU A 216 74.69 -88.98 -81.01
N LEU A 217 75.57 -88.09 -81.49
CA LEU A 217 75.94 -88.04 -82.92
C LEU A 217 76.74 -89.28 -83.34
N THR A 218 77.62 -89.75 -82.44
CA THR A 218 78.63 -90.78 -82.72
C THR A 218 77.99 -92.13 -83.08
N SER A 219 76.90 -92.51 -82.41
CA SER A 219 76.11 -93.70 -82.75
C SER A 219 75.52 -93.62 -84.17
N LYS A 220 74.93 -92.47 -84.55
CA LYS A 220 74.30 -92.26 -85.86
C LYS A 220 75.32 -92.24 -87.01
N VAL A 221 76.55 -91.79 -86.76
CA VAL A 221 77.65 -91.91 -87.73
C VAL A 221 78.03 -93.38 -87.93
N SER A 222 78.18 -94.15 -86.85
CA SER A 222 78.51 -95.58 -86.93
C SER A 222 77.44 -96.42 -87.64
N GLU A 223 76.16 -96.06 -87.54
CA GLU A 223 75.08 -96.71 -88.31
C GLU A 223 75.23 -96.44 -89.82
N MET A 224 75.40 -95.18 -90.23
CA MET A 224 75.57 -94.84 -91.65
C MET A 224 76.86 -95.41 -92.26
N GLU A 225 77.96 -95.49 -91.51
CA GLU A 225 79.20 -96.12 -91.99
C GLU A 225 79.03 -97.63 -92.22
N ALA A 226 78.27 -98.32 -91.38
CA ALA A 226 77.95 -99.73 -91.56
C ALA A 226 77.06 -99.97 -92.80
N GLU A 227 76.03 -99.15 -93.02
CA GLU A 227 75.20 -99.23 -94.22
C GLU A 227 76.02 -99.04 -95.51
N LEU A 228 76.93 -98.06 -95.52
CA LEU A 228 77.81 -97.74 -96.64
C LEU A 228 78.79 -98.89 -96.96
N ALA A 229 79.24 -99.65 -95.95
CA ALA A 229 80.00 -100.87 -96.17
C ALA A 229 79.18 -101.93 -96.92
N THR A 230 77.95 -102.23 -96.46
CA THR A 230 77.10 -103.23 -97.14
C THR A 230 76.70 -102.83 -98.56
N ALA A 231 76.67 -101.53 -98.87
CA ALA A 231 76.42 -101.02 -100.21
C ALA A 231 77.62 -101.28 -101.15
N LYS A 232 78.86 -101.18 -100.66
CA LYS A 232 80.08 -101.45 -101.44
C LYS A 232 80.21 -102.94 -101.80
N ASP A 233 79.94 -103.84 -100.87
CA ASP A 233 80.00 -105.28 -101.14
C ASP A 233 78.97 -105.72 -102.21
N LYS A 234 77.76 -105.12 -102.17
CA LYS A 234 76.73 -105.32 -103.20
C LYS A 234 77.15 -104.78 -104.57
N LEU A 235 77.88 -103.66 -104.61
CA LEU A 235 78.43 -103.10 -105.85
C LEU A 235 79.45 -104.05 -106.50
N ILE A 236 80.38 -104.59 -105.71
CA ILE A 236 81.39 -105.54 -106.20
C ILE A 236 80.74 -106.81 -106.77
N PHE A 237 79.68 -107.31 -106.12
CA PHE A 237 78.94 -108.47 -106.62
C PHE A 237 78.25 -108.21 -107.97
N SER A 238 77.63 -107.04 -108.14
CA SER A 238 76.97 -106.68 -109.41
C SER A 238 77.99 -106.38 -110.53
N GLU A 239 79.15 -105.83 -110.21
CA GLU A 239 80.24 -105.59 -111.16
C GLU A 239 80.85 -106.91 -111.67
N ALA A 240 80.97 -107.93 -110.81
CA ALA A 240 81.36 -109.28 -111.22
C ALA A 240 80.32 -109.94 -112.15
N GLU A 241 79.02 -109.77 -111.86
CA GLU A 241 77.93 -110.30 -112.69
C GLU A 241 77.89 -109.63 -114.09
N VAL A 242 78.02 -108.30 -114.16
CA VAL A 242 78.11 -107.53 -115.42
C VAL A 242 79.29 -107.99 -116.28
N ASN A 243 80.45 -108.25 -115.69
CA ASN A 243 81.60 -108.78 -116.42
C ASN A 243 81.34 -110.21 -116.95
N SER A 244 80.58 -111.04 -116.22
CA SER A 244 80.16 -112.36 -116.71
C SER A 244 79.19 -112.27 -117.92
N LEU A 245 78.34 -111.24 -117.94
CA LEU A 245 77.40 -110.99 -119.03
C LEU A 245 78.07 -110.43 -120.28
N ARG A 246 79.09 -109.56 -120.13
CA ARG A 246 79.92 -109.09 -121.26
C ARG A 246 80.59 -110.24 -122.00
N LYS A 247 81.25 -111.17 -121.28
CA LYS A 247 81.91 -112.32 -121.91
C LYS A 247 80.94 -113.20 -122.70
N LYS A 248 79.74 -113.44 -122.16
CA LYS A 248 78.65 -114.18 -122.84
C LYS A 248 78.09 -113.45 -124.08
N LEU A 249 78.30 -112.14 -124.20
CA LEU A 249 77.89 -111.35 -125.38
C LEU A 249 78.92 -111.51 -126.51
N GLU A 250 80.22 -111.42 -126.20
CA GLU A 250 81.31 -111.62 -127.16
C GLU A 250 81.32 -113.05 -127.72
N GLU A 251 81.13 -114.06 -126.87
CA GLU A 251 80.93 -115.46 -127.29
C GLU A 251 79.74 -115.64 -128.25
N ARG A 252 78.71 -114.79 -128.17
CA ARG A 252 77.55 -114.80 -129.07
C ARG A 252 77.85 -114.16 -130.42
N THR A 253 78.57 -113.03 -130.44
CA THR A 253 78.92 -112.32 -131.68
C THR A 253 79.78 -113.12 -132.65
N HIS A 254 80.50 -114.13 -132.17
CA HIS A 254 81.30 -115.03 -133.01
C HIS A 254 80.51 -116.13 -133.74
N LEU A 255 79.25 -116.40 -133.34
CA LEU A 255 78.45 -117.53 -133.89
C LEU A 255 77.38 -117.12 -134.92
N GLU A 256 77.20 -115.82 -135.18
CA GLU A 256 76.09 -115.32 -136.01
C GLU A 256 76.48 -115.02 -137.47
N ASN A 257 77.78 -115.01 -137.80
CA ASN A 257 78.27 -114.73 -139.16
C ASN A 257 78.20 -115.93 -140.13
N ASP A 258 78.15 -117.18 -139.63
CA ASP A 258 78.18 -118.39 -140.47
C ASP A 258 76.76 -118.85 -140.87
N ARG A 259 76.10 -118.11 -141.78
CA ARG A 259 74.85 -118.59 -142.42
C ARG A 259 74.57 -118.10 -143.85
N PHE A 260 75.60 -117.84 -144.65
CA PHE A 260 75.47 -117.79 -146.11
C PHE A 260 75.79 -119.17 -146.71
N GLY A 261 74.88 -119.77 -147.49
CA GLY A 261 75.13 -121.11 -148.03
C GLY A 261 73.99 -121.77 -148.82
N LEU A 262 73.69 -121.23 -150.01
CA LEU A 262 73.14 -121.89 -151.22
C LEU A 262 72.17 -123.09 -151.08
N ASN A 263 71.00 -122.96 -151.73
CA ASN A 263 70.72 -123.75 -152.95
C ASN A 263 69.60 -123.12 -153.79
N LEU A 264 69.62 -123.40 -155.09
CA LEU A 264 68.56 -123.02 -156.04
C LEU A 264 67.64 -124.22 -156.29
N GLU A 265 66.34 -123.98 -156.37
CA GLU A 265 65.45 -124.69 -157.30
C GLU A 265 64.35 -123.72 -157.75
N ASN A 266 64.04 -123.69 -159.05
CA ASN A 266 63.23 -122.63 -159.65
C ASN A 266 61.72 -122.90 -159.51
N GLY A 267 60.94 -121.89 -159.12
CA GLY A 267 59.47 -122.01 -159.09
C GLY A 267 58.71 -120.70 -158.84
N ASN A 268 58.93 -120.04 -157.70
CA ASN A 268 57.93 -119.14 -157.11
C ASN A 268 58.41 -117.68 -156.94
N HIS A 269 58.64 -116.93 -158.03
CA HIS A 269 59.03 -115.51 -157.91
C HIS A 269 57.82 -114.59 -157.63
N ASP A 270 56.73 -114.78 -158.37
CA ASP A 270 55.58 -113.86 -158.47
C ASP A 270 54.79 -113.70 -157.15
N ALA A 271 54.85 -114.71 -156.28
CA ALA A 271 54.17 -114.70 -154.97
C ALA A 271 54.79 -113.66 -154.01
N LEU A 272 56.13 -113.59 -153.95
CA LEU A 272 56.87 -112.70 -153.05
C LEU A 272 56.72 -111.22 -153.44
N GLU A 273 56.58 -110.92 -154.73
CA GLU A 273 56.36 -109.55 -155.20
C GLU A 273 54.97 -109.03 -154.79
N SER A 274 53.97 -109.92 -154.74
CA SER A 274 52.61 -109.61 -154.29
C SER A 274 52.55 -109.26 -152.80
N GLU A 275 53.26 -110.01 -151.95
CA GLU A 275 53.33 -109.74 -150.50
C GLU A 275 54.08 -108.42 -150.20
N LEU A 276 55.15 -108.13 -150.95
CA LEU A 276 55.91 -106.89 -150.80
C LEU A 276 55.08 -105.65 -151.16
N LEU A 277 54.23 -105.75 -152.20
CA LEU A 277 53.26 -104.70 -152.52
C LEU A 277 52.20 -104.51 -151.42
N ALA A 278 51.72 -105.58 -150.79
CA ALA A 278 50.76 -105.48 -149.67
C ALA A 278 51.38 -104.75 -148.47
N HIS A 279 52.59 -105.13 -148.05
CA HIS A 279 53.30 -104.46 -146.96
C HIS A 279 53.60 -102.98 -147.26
N LYS A 280 53.87 -102.62 -148.53
CA LYS A 280 54.05 -101.22 -148.92
C LYS A 280 52.79 -100.38 -148.68
N HIS A 281 51.62 -100.89 -149.08
CA HIS A 281 50.34 -100.19 -148.86
C HIS A 281 50.01 -100.07 -147.37
N GLU A 282 50.29 -101.10 -146.57
CA GLU A 282 50.10 -101.04 -145.11
C GLU A 282 51.02 -99.99 -144.46
N ILE A 283 52.29 -99.90 -144.89
CA ILE A 283 53.20 -98.84 -144.41
C ILE A 283 52.70 -97.44 -144.80
N GLU A 284 52.14 -97.25 -146.00
CA GLU A 284 51.55 -95.97 -146.39
C GLU A 284 50.26 -95.64 -145.62
N TYR A 285 49.42 -96.66 -145.32
CA TYR A 285 48.25 -96.51 -144.45
C TYR A 285 48.64 -96.12 -143.01
N LEU A 286 49.55 -96.88 -142.38
CA LEU A 286 50.05 -96.59 -141.03
C LEU A 286 50.76 -95.23 -140.95
N LYS A 287 51.47 -94.82 -142.01
CA LYS A 287 52.07 -93.48 -142.11
C LYS A 287 51.01 -92.38 -142.21
N GLY A 288 49.90 -92.62 -142.92
CA GLY A 288 48.73 -91.74 -142.95
C GLY A 288 48.02 -91.65 -141.60
N ALA A 289 47.87 -92.78 -140.89
CA ALA A 289 47.31 -92.85 -139.55
C ALA A 289 48.18 -92.10 -138.53
N MET A 290 49.49 -92.33 -138.52
CA MET A 290 50.44 -91.60 -137.67
C MET A 290 50.45 -90.09 -137.97
N ALA A 291 50.39 -89.68 -139.25
CA ALA A 291 50.31 -88.27 -139.62
C ALA A 291 48.98 -87.62 -139.19
N SER A 292 47.90 -88.40 -139.09
CA SER A 292 46.59 -87.93 -138.60
C SER A 292 46.56 -87.81 -137.08
N ALA A 293 47.07 -88.83 -136.36
CA ALA A 293 47.23 -88.80 -134.91
C ALA A 293 48.17 -87.66 -134.46
N ALA A 294 49.28 -87.44 -135.17
CA ALA A 294 50.20 -86.34 -134.91
C ALA A 294 49.51 -84.97 -135.03
N LYS A 295 48.69 -84.75 -136.06
CA LYS A 295 47.89 -83.53 -136.21
C LYS A 295 46.86 -83.36 -135.09
N GLN A 296 46.25 -84.44 -134.61
CA GLN A 296 45.30 -84.39 -133.51
C GLN A 296 46.00 -84.04 -132.18
N PHE A 297 47.14 -84.67 -131.87
CA PHE A 297 47.95 -84.23 -130.73
C PHE A 297 48.45 -82.78 -130.88
N GLU A 298 48.72 -82.31 -132.09
CA GLU A 298 49.09 -80.91 -132.35
C GLU A 298 47.91 -79.93 -132.12
N SER A 299 46.66 -80.32 -132.43
CA SER A 299 45.47 -79.52 -132.06
C SER A 299 45.19 -79.55 -130.57
N ASP A 300 45.33 -80.71 -129.93
CA ASP A 300 45.03 -80.91 -128.52
C ASP A 300 46.06 -80.17 -127.65
N LEU A 301 47.35 -80.23 -128.01
CA LEU A 301 48.40 -79.41 -127.37
C LEU A 301 48.16 -77.90 -127.55
N LYS A 302 47.65 -77.45 -128.71
CA LYS A 302 47.27 -76.04 -128.89
C LYS A 302 46.10 -75.67 -127.99
N HIS A 303 45.08 -76.53 -127.89
CA HIS A 303 43.94 -76.30 -127.00
C HIS A 303 44.38 -76.23 -125.53
N CYS A 304 45.14 -77.22 -125.04
CA CYS A 304 45.69 -77.23 -123.69
C CYS A 304 46.57 -76.00 -123.40
N ASN A 305 47.39 -75.55 -124.36
CA ASN A 305 48.16 -74.32 -124.19
C ASN A 305 47.25 -73.07 -124.08
N THR A 306 46.20 -72.95 -124.90
CA THR A 306 45.24 -71.83 -124.77
C THR A 306 44.45 -71.86 -123.45
N GLU A 307 44.12 -73.05 -122.93
CA GLU A 307 43.51 -73.21 -121.61
C GLU A 307 44.48 -72.83 -120.48
N ILE A 308 45.72 -73.29 -120.57
CA ILE A 308 46.79 -72.95 -119.61
C ILE A 308 47.03 -71.43 -119.58
N ASP A 309 47.08 -70.77 -120.74
CA ASP A 309 47.27 -69.32 -120.82
C ASP A 309 46.03 -68.53 -120.36
N ARG A 310 44.81 -69.07 -120.57
CA ARG A 310 43.58 -68.54 -119.96
C ARG A 310 43.65 -68.63 -118.43
N TYR A 311 43.98 -69.79 -117.87
CA TYR A 311 44.09 -69.96 -116.41
C TYR A 311 45.23 -69.15 -115.79
N LYS A 312 46.39 -69.01 -116.46
CA LYS A 312 47.45 -68.08 -116.04
C LYS A 312 46.93 -66.65 -115.95
N LYS A 313 46.17 -66.20 -116.95
CA LYS A 313 45.58 -64.86 -116.93
C LYS A 313 44.54 -64.71 -115.81
N GLU A 314 43.62 -65.66 -115.66
CA GLU A 314 42.63 -65.65 -114.56
C GLU A 314 43.29 -65.62 -113.18
N LEU A 315 44.42 -66.31 -113.01
CA LEU A 315 45.24 -66.30 -111.79
C LEU A 315 45.95 -64.96 -111.56
N VAL A 316 46.48 -64.31 -112.61
CA VAL A 316 47.08 -62.97 -112.52
C VAL A 316 46.01 -61.91 -112.22
N ASP A 317 44.92 -61.89 -112.99
CA ASP A 317 43.82 -60.95 -112.83
C ASP A 317 43.17 -61.04 -111.44
N SER A 318 43.09 -62.24 -110.84
CA SER A 318 42.59 -62.44 -109.48
C SER A 318 43.64 -62.09 -108.40
N SER A 319 44.91 -62.46 -108.60
CA SER A 319 46.00 -62.03 -107.72
C SER A 319 46.16 -60.52 -107.67
N GLU A 320 45.93 -59.81 -108.78
CA GLU A 320 45.97 -58.35 -108.80
C GLU A 320 44.79 -57.74 -108.02
N ARG A 321 43.57 -58.26 -108.19
CA ARG A 321 42.41 -57.84 -107.38
C ARG A 321 42.65 -58.03 -105.89
N PHE A 322 43.14 -59.19 -105.47
CA PHE A 322 43.49 -59.44 -104.06
C PHE A 322 44.61 -58.51 -103.57
N SER A 323 45.56 -58.12 -104.42
CA SER A 323 46.58 -57.12 -104.09
C SER A 323 45.98 -55.71 -103.90
N GLN A 324 45.04 -55.32 -104.77
CA GLN A 324 44.32 -54.06 -104.69
C GLN A 324 43.42 -54.02 -103.44
N GLU A 325 42.61 -55.04 -103.18
CA GLU A 325 41.78 -55.19 -101.97
C GLU A 325 42.62 -55.18 -100.69
N LYS A 326 43.76 -55.87 -100.67
CA LYS A 326 44.72 -55.84 -99.56
C LYS A 326 45.31 -54.44 -99.34
N SER A 327 45.46 -53.64 -100.39
CA SER A 327 45.93 -52.26 -100.30
C SER A 327 44.86 -51.30 -99.76
N THR A 328 43.59 -51.45 -100.18
CA THR A 328 42.48 -50.63 -99.68
C THR A 328 42.17 -50.95 -98.22
N LEU A 329 42.05 -52.24 -97.87
CA LEU A 329 41.84 -52.67 -96.48
C LEU A 329 42.99 -52.21 -95.57
N LYS A 330 44.25 -52.25 -96.03
CA LYS A 330 45.38 -51.72 -95.26
C LYS A 330 45.27 -50.20 -95.05
N ALA A 331 44.85 -49.44 -96.07
CA ALA A 331 44.64 -48.01 -95.95
C ALA A 331 43.43 -47.64 -95.07
N GLU A 332 42.42 -48.50 -94.99
CA GLU A 332 41.28 -48.34 -94.08
C GLU A 332 41.65 -48.68 -92.64
N ILE A 333 42.39 -49.76 -92.40
CA ILE A 333 42.98 -50.08 -91.09
C ILE A 333 43.82 -48.91 -90.58
N GLN A 334 44.70 -48.34 -91.40
CA GLN A 334 45.53 -47.18 -91.00
C GLN A 334 44.71 -45.92 -90.67
N LYS A 335 43.57 -45.70 -91.33
CA LYS A 335 42.64 -44.60 -90.97
C LYS A 335 41.95 -44.87 -89.64
N LEU A 336 41.50 -46.11 -89.42
CA LEU A 336 40.85 -46.51 -88.17
C LEU A 336 41.83 -46.43 -86.99
N GLU A 337 43.06 -46.92 -87.16
CA GLU A 337 44.16 -46.79 -86.19
C GLU A 337 44.41 -45.32 -85.82
N ALA A 338 44.47 -44.41 -86.79
CA ALA A 338 44.62 -42.98 -86.53
C ALA A 338 43.42 -42.41 -85.72
N THR A 339 42.18 -42.70 -86.12
CA THR A 339 40.98 -42.24 -85.39
C THR A 339 40.87 -42.83 -83.98
N ILE A 340 41.38 -44.05 -83.77
CA ILE A 340 41.46 -44.68 -82.45
C ILE A 340 42.47 -43.94 -81.57
N GLU A 341 43.61 -43.50 -82.13
CA GLU A 341 44.61 -42.75 -81.38
C GLU A 341 44.15 -41.33 -81.03
N ASP A 342 43.46 -40.64 -81.96
CA ASP A 342 42.80 -39.35 -81.69
C ASP A 342 41.74 -39.49 -80.58
N LEU A 343 40.91 -40.54 -80.62
CA LEU A 343 39.90 -40.81 -79.60
C LEU A 343 40.51 -41.16 -78.24
N LYS A 344 41.63 -41.87 -78.18
CA LYS A 344 42.40 -42.06 -76.93
C LYS A 344 42.92 -40.73 -76.40
N ALA A 345 43.46 -39.88 -77.27
CA ALA A 345 44.02 -38.58 -76.89
C ALA A 345 42.93 -37.64 -76.32
N GLU A 346 41.71 -37.65 -76.88
CA GLU A 346 40.57 -36.94 -76.30
C GLU A 346 40.05 -37.57 -75.01
N LEU A 347 39.96 -38.92 -74.93
CA LEU A 347 39.59 -39.61 -73.69
C LEU A 347 40.55 -39.27 -72.53
N GLU A 348 41.86 -39.21 -72.82
CA GLU A 348 42.89 -38.79 -71.87
C GLU A 348 42.78 -37.30 -71.47
N LYS A 349 42.39 -36.40 -72.38
CA LYS A 349 42.09 -35.00 -72.03
C LYS A 349 40.86 -34.91 -71.12
N VAL A 350 39.79 -35.64 -71.45
CA VAL A 350 38.55 -35.71 -70.64
C VAL A 350 38.83 -36.32 -69.26
N SER A 351 39.67 -37.35 -69.17
CA SER A 351 40.12 -37.97 -67.92
C SER A 351 40.81 -36.96 -66.99
N ARG A 352 41.76 -36.18 -67.52
CA ARG A 352 42.46 -35.13 -66.76
C ARG A 352 41.56 -33.94 -66.39
N ALA A 353 40.62 -33.58 -67.27
CA ALA A 353 39.60 -32.58 -66.98
C ALA A 353 38.64 -33.04 -65.87
N LYS A 354 38.25 -34.32 -65.88
CA LYS A 354 37.45 -34.96 -64.84
C LYS A 354 38.17 -34.92 -63.49
N SER A 355 39.41 -35.36 -63.40
CA SER A 355 40.14 -35.37 -62.12
C SER A 355 40.34 -33.96 -61.55
N LEU A 356 40.56 -32.96 -62.41
CA LEU A 356 40.63 -31.56 -61.99
C LEU A 356 39.27 -31.07 -61.43
N LEU A 357 38.16 -31.42 -62.07
CA LEU A 357 36.82 -31.11 -61.58
C LEU A 357 36.51 -31.83 -60.26
N GLU A 358 36.91 -33.09 -60.10
CA GLU A 358 36.78 -33.84 -58.84
C GLU A 358 37.56 -33.18 -57.70
N THR A 359 38.80 -32.75 -57.92
CA THR A 359 39.54 -31.95 -56.92
C THR A 359 38.85 -30.63 -56.58
N ARG A 360 38.27 -29.95 -57.58
CA ARG A 360 37.59 -28.66 -57.36
C ARG A 360 36.23 -28.82 -56.66
N VAL A 361 35.54 -29.95 -56.85
CA VAL A 361 34.34 -30.29 -56.08
C VAL A 361 34.72 -30.52 -54.61
N ALA A 362 35.74 -31.32 -54.32
CA ALA A 362 36.20 -31.55 -52.94
C ALA A 362 36.64 -30.26 -52.22
N GLU A 363 37.30 -29.32 -52.92
CA GLU A 363 37.59 -27.98 -52.39
C GLU A 363 36.32 -27.20 -52.04
N LEU A 364 35.31 -27.21 -52.91
CA LEU A 364 34.06 -26.48 -52.70
C LEU A 364 33.21 -27.11 -51.59
N GLU A 365 33.16 -28.45 -51.51
CA GLU A 365 32.52 -29.19 -50.43
C GLU A 365 33.15 -28.86 -49.08
N LYS A 366 34.49 -28.79 -49.00
CA LYS A 366 35.19 -28.34 -47.79
C LYS A 366 34.81 -26.90 -47.43
N VAL A 367 34.85 -25.97 -48.38
CA VAL A 367 34.46 -24.57 -48.13
C VAL A 367 33.01 -24.47 -47.68
N MET A 368 32.10 -25.30 -48.19
CA MET A 368 30.71 -25.39 -47.70
C MET A 368 30.62 -25.94 -46.27
N GLN A 369 31.44 -26.93 -45.90
CA GLN A 369 31.51 -27.43 -44.52
C GLN A 369 32.08 -26.38 -43.56
N ASP A 370 33.18 -25.71 -43.93
CA ASP A 370 33.80 -24.65 -43.14
C ASP A 370 32.84 -23.46 -42.97
N LEU A 371 32.14 -23.03 -44.03
CA LEU A 371 31.12 -21.97 -43.94
C LEU A 371 29.90 -22.40 -43.11
N LYS A 372 29.45 -23.66 -43.22
CA LYS A 372 28.37 -24.18 -42.39
C LYS A 372 28.75 -24.20 -40.92
N ALA A 373 29.92 -24.73 -40.56
CA ALA A 373 30.38 -24.77 -39.16
C ALA A 373 30.51 -23.35 -38.56
N ASN A 374 30.96 -22.37 -39.35
CA ASN A 374 30.97 -20.96 -38.94
C ASN A 374 29.56 -20.38 -38.78
N SER A 375 28.62 -20.71 -39.67
CA SER A 375 27.21 -20.31 -39.57
C SER A 375 26.54 -20.91 -38.32
N ASP A 376 26.70 -22.21 -38.10
CA ASP A 376 26.14 -22.94 -36.96
C ASP A 376 26.72 -22.39 -35.63
N SER A 377 28.04 -22.16 -35.56
CA SER A 377 28.69 -21.53 -34.40
C SER A 377 28.32 -20.04 -34.22
N SER A 378 27.92 -19.33 -35.27
CA SER A 378 27.39 -17.96 -35.15
C SER A 378 25.94 -17.96 -34.66
N TYR A 379 25.13 -18.93 -35.10
CA TYR A 379 23.75 -19.11 -34.65
C TYR A 379 23.70 -19.51 -33.17
N GLU A 380 24.56 -20.44 -32.74
CA GLU A 380 24.65 -20.86 -31.35
C GLU A 380 25.06 -19.71 -30.40
N LYS A 381 25.98 -18.82 -30.85
CA LYS A 381 26.32 -17.61 -30.09
C LYS A 381 25.16 -16.63 -29.98
N LEU A 382 24.41 -16.41 -31.07
CA LEU A 382 23.23 -15.55 -31.05
C LEU A 382 22.14 -16.10 -30.11
N LEU A 383 21.93 -17.43 -30.10
CA LEU A 383 21.00 -18.10 -29.18
C LEU A 383 21.45 -18.00 -27.70
N GLN A 384 22.76 -18.02 -27.44
CA GLN A 384 23.32 -17.75 -26.11
C GLN A 384 23.16 -16.28 -25.71
N GLU A 385 23.32 -15.33 -26.63
CA GLU A 385 23.07 -13.89 -26.37
C GLU A 385 21.58 -13.59 -26.15
N GLU A 386 20.68 -14.22 -26.92
CA GLU A 386 19.22 -14.14 -26.78
C GLU A 386 18.76 -14.62 -25.40
N SER A 387 19.13 -15.85 -25.02
CA SER A 387 18.81 -16.38 -23.68
C SER A 387 19.45 -15.57 -22.53
N ALA A 388 20.63 -14.98 -22.75
CA ALA A 388 21.25 -14.06 -21.79
C ALA A 388 20.61 -12.67 -21.74
N LEU A 389 19.85 -12.26 -22.76
CA LEU A 389 19.01 -11.06 -22.77
C LEU A 389 17.66 -11.33 -22.12
N ASP A 390 17.02 -12.47 -22.39
CA ASP A 390 15.78 -12.90 -21.73
C ASP A 390 15.95 -13.00 -20.21
N LEU A 391 17.05 -13.60 -19.73
CA LEU A 391 17.37 -13.64 -18.31
C LEU A 391 17.55 -12.24 -17.71
N LYS A 392 18.13 -11.27 -18.45
CA LYS A 392 18.22 -9.88 -17.97
C LYS A 392 16.86 -9.20 -17.96
N LEU A 393 16.02 -9.44 -18.97
CA LEU A 393 14.69 -8.87 -19.09
C LEU A 393 13.76 -9.39 -17.98
N LEU A 394 13.83 -10.68 -17.64
CA LEU A 394 13.15 -11.29 -16.49
C LEU A 394 13.59 -10.68 -15.15
N ASN A 395 14.91 -10.51 -14.94
CA ASN A 395 15.43 -9.87 -13.73
C ASN A 395 14.99 -8.40 -13.62
N LEU A 396 14.91 -7.68 -14.75
CA LEU A 396 14.43 -6.30 -14.80
C LEU A 396 12.91 -6.19 -14.59
N SER A 397 12.10 -7.13 -15.10
CA SER A 397 10.65 -7.13 -14.84
C SER A 397 10.36 -7.41 -13.37
N GLN A 398 11.02 -8.40 -12.76
CA GLN A 398 10.91 -8.69 -11.33
C GLN A 398 11.38 -7.49 -10.47
N ALA A 399 12.45 -6.80 -10.87
CA ALA A 399 12.90 -5.59 -10.18
C ALA A 399 11.87 -4.45 -10.28
N ASN A 400 11.21 -4.29 -11.42
CA ASN A 400 10.14 -3.30 -11.60
C ASN A 400 8.89 -3.65 -10.78
N GLU A 401 8.43 -4.90 -10.77
CA GLU A 401 7.32 -5.36 -9.90
C GLU A 401 7.61 -5.12 -8.41
N LEU A 402 8.86 -5.34 -7.98
CA LEU A 402 9.35 -5.05 -6.63
C LEU A 402 9.51 -3.55 -6.32
N LEU A 403 9.52 -2.69 -7.34
CA LEU A 403 9.52 -1.23 -7.18
C LEU A 403 8.10 -0.66 -7.22
N GLU A 404 7.23 -1.15 -8.11
CA GLU A 404 5.82 -0.76 -8.19
C GLU A 404 5.06 -1.15 -6.91
N SER A 405 5.30 -2.35 -6.37
CA SER A 405 4.73 -2.77 -5.09
C SER A 405 5.18 -1.88 -3.92
N LYS A 406 6.47 -1.51 -3.85
CA LYS A 406 7.00 -0.57 -2.84
C LYS A 406 6.48 0.85 -3.00
N LEU A 407 6.28 1.30 -4.24
CA LEU A 407 5.71 2.61 -4.54
C LEU A 407 4.23 2.64 -4.13
N SER A 408 3.49 1.55 -4.38
CA SER A 408 2.10 1.38 -3.93
C SER A 408 1.98 1.36 -2.40
N THR A 409 2.87 0.68 -1.68
CA THR A 409 2.87 0.73 -0.20
C THR A 409 3.20 2.14 0.30
N ALA A 410 4.24 2.79 -0.23
CA ALA A 410 4.60 4.16 0.15
C ALA A 410 3.49 5.19 -0.18
N GLU A 411 2.76 5.00 -1.28
CA GLU A 411 1.57 5.79 -1.59
C GLU A 411 0.45 5.58 -0.55
N SER A 412 0.25 4.35 -0.06
CA SER A 412 -0.74 4.04 0.96
C SER A 412 -0.38 4.67 2.31
N GLU A 413 0.90 4.60 2.71
CA GLU A 413 1.44 5.26 3.90
C GLU A 413 1.29 6.79 3.81
N LEU A 414 1.61 7.39 2.67
CA LEU A 414 1.43 8.82 2.43
C LEU A 414 -0.05 9.25 2.39
N LYS A 415 -0.98 8.38 1.98
CA LYS A 415 -2.42 8.63 2.07
C LYS A 415 -2.90 8.58 3.52
N GLN A 416 -2.43 7.61 4.31
CA GLN A 416 -2.74 7.49 5.74
C GLN A 416 -2.18 8.68 6.54
N LEU A 417 -0.89 9.02 6.39
CA LEU A 417 -0.27 10.16 7.08
C LEU A 417 -0.91 11.52 6.73
N ARG A 418 -1.51 11.66 5.54
CA ARG A 418 -2.32 12.82 5.20
C ARG A 418 -3.65 12.83 5.95
N ALA A 419 -4.37 11.71 5.99
CA ALA A 419 -5.62 11.60 6.74
C ALA A 419 -5.41 11.85 8.25
N GLU A 420 -4.38 11.25 8.86
CA GLU A 420 -4.02 11.47 10.28
C GLU A 420 -3.65 12.94 10.55
N LYS A 421 -2.93 13.58 9.62
CA LYS A 421 -2.62 15.01 9.71
C LYS A 421 -3.89 15.86 9.63
N ASP A 422 -4.78 15.58 8.68
CA ASP A 422 -5.97 16.39 8.43
C ASP A 422 -7.01 16.22 9.57
N GLU A 423 -7.15 15.02 10.14
CA GLU A 423 -7.90 14.77 11.37
C GLU A 423 -7.30 15.55 12.55
N SER A 424 -5.98 15.51 12.73
CA SER A 424 -5.30 16.28 13.77
C SER A 424 -5.34 17.80 13.52
N CYS A 425 -5.51 18.27 12.29
CA CYS A 425 -5.83 19.67 11.98
C CYS A 425 -7.24 20.03 12.44
N LEU A 426 -8.25 19.23 12.09
CA LEU A 426 -9.64 19.42 12.53
C LEU A 426 -9.78 19.41 14.06
N GLU A 427 -9.08 18.52 14.76
CA GLU A 427 -9.04 18.50 16.22
C GLU A 427 -8.48 19.81 16.81
N ARG A 428 -7.43 20.37 16.19
CA ARG A 428 -6.89 21.69 16.60
C ARG A 428 -7.85 22.84 16.28
N GLU A 429 -8.53 22.83 15.13
CA GLU A 429 -9.52 23.85 14.77
C GLU A 429 -10.75 23.82 15.70
N ASN A 430 -11.22 22.62 16.05
CA ASN A 430 -12.25 22.43 17.07
C ASN A 430 -11.77 22.98 18.43
N ARG A 431 -10.55 22.65 18.87
CA ARG A 431 -10.01 23.14 20.14
C ARG A 431 -9.78 24.67 20.16
N ILE A 432 -9.39 25.26 19.04
CA ILE A 432 -9.32 26.73 18.88
C ILE A 432 -10.72 27.34 18.97
N SER A 433 -11.73 26.71 18.39
CA SER A 433 -13.13 27.16 18.44
C SER A 433 -13.71 27.10 19.85
N GLU A 434 -13.44 26.03 20.60
CA GLU A 434 -13.76 25.93 22.04
C GLU A 434 -13.10 27.04 22.84
N LEU A 435 -11.78 27.23 22.67
CA LEU A 435 -11.02 28.25 23.39
C LEU A 435 -11.53 29.66 23.08
N ASN A 436 -11.84 29.96 21.82
CA ASN A 436 -12.47 31.23 21.42
C ASN A 436 -13.84 31.42 22.08
N HIS A 437 -14.67 30.38 22.17
CA HIS A 437 -15.96 30.47 22.85
C HIS A 437 -15.81 30.73 24.36
N THR A 438 -14.85 30.08 25.04
CA THR A 438 -14.54 30.38 26.44
C THR A 438 -13.97 31.78 26.63
N LEU A 439 -13.14 32.26 25.70
CA LEU A 439 -12.58 33.61 25.69
C LEU A 439 -13.68 34.67 25.53
N ASP A 440 -14.66 34.45 24.65
CA ASP A 440 -15.79 35.37 24.46
C ASP A 440 -16.75 35.36 25.66
N SER A 441 -16.98 34.19 26.27
CA SER A 441 -17.70 34.09 27.56
C SER A 441 -17.00 34.92 28.65
N LEU A 442 -15.68 34.81 28.78
CA LEU A 442 -14.89 35.61 29.72
C LEU A 442 -14.89 37.11 29.37
N LYS A 443 -14.84 37.50 28.09
CA LYS A 443 -15.00 38.92 27.68
C LYS A 443 -16.36 39.48 28.10
N MET A 444 -17.44 38.70 27.98
CA MET A 444 -18.77 39.12 28.44
C MET A 444 -18.79 39.24 29.97
N LYS A 445 -18.18 38.28 30.69
CA LYS A 445 -18.02 38.33 32.15
C LYS A 445 -17.25 39.58 32.64
N ILE A 446 -16.20 39.97 31.90
CA ILE A 446 -15.42 41.19 32.18
C ILE A 446 -16.30 42.43 31.98
N LYS A 447 -17.07 42.52 30.88
CA LYS A 447 -17.99 43.64 30.63
C LYS A 447 -19.09 43.75 31.69
N GLU A 448 -19.62 42.63 32.19
CA GLU A 448 -20.56 42.60 33.32
C GLU A 448 -19.92 43.21 34.58
N LEU A 449 -18.70 42.79 34.92
CA LEU A 449 -17.96 43.32 36.08
C LEU A 449 -17.54 44.79 35.88
N GLU A 450 -17.30 45.24 34.66
CA GLU A 450 -17.00 46.65 34.33
C GLU A 450 -18.24 47.55 34.50
N THR A 451 -19.44 47.10 34.11
CA THR A 451 -20.67 47.86 34.35
C THR A 451 -21.10 47.83 35.83
N GLU A 452 -20.94 46.70 36.53
CA GLU A 452 -21.09 46.63 37.99
C GLU A 452 -20.13 47.58 38.71
N LYS A 453 -18.85 47.61 38.30
CA LYS A 453 -17.85 48.56 38.81
C LYS A 453 -18.25 50.01 38.56
N SER A 454 -18.77 50.34 37.37
CA SER A 454 -19.28 51.70 37.09
C SER A 454 -20.41 52.06 38.06
N MET A 455 -21.45 51.21 38.15
CA MET A 455 -22.58 51.44 39.06
C MET A 455 -22.17 51.54 40.54
N LEU A 456 -21.09 50.87 40.95
CA LEU A 456 -20.53 51.01 42.30
C LEU A 456 -19.76 52.33 42.47
N VAL A 457 -19.00 52.78 41.48
CA VAL A 457 -18.35 54.11 41.48
C VAL A 457 -19.41 55.22 41.51
N ASP A 458 -20.47 55.11 40.72
CA ASP A 458 -21.59 56.07 40.70
C ASP A 458 -22.30 56.14 42.08
N LYS A 459 -22.50 54.99 42.73
CA LYS A 459 -23.04 54.91 44.11
C LYS A 459 -22.11 55.51 45.15
N VAL A 460 -20.79 55.29 45.05
CA VAL A 460 -19.80 55.90 45.95
C VAL A 460 -19.81 57.42 45.78
N GLY A 461 -19.79 57.94 44.55
CA GLY A 461 -19.88 59.37 44.29
C GLY A 461 -21.19 60.02 44.79
N ALA A 462 -22.31 59.28 44.75
CA ALA A 462 -23.56 59.72 45.36
C ALA A 462 -23.49 59.78 46.90
N LEU A 463 -22.89 58.76 47.54
CA LEU A 463 -22.68 58.73 48.99
C LEU A 463 -21.67 59.79 49.46
N ASP A 464 -20.60 60.04 48.71
CA ASP A 464 -19.65 61.12 48.98
C ASP A 464 -20.33 62.50 48.88
N SER A 465 -21.25 62.66 47.91
CA SER A 465 -22.06 63.88 47.78
C SER A 465 -23.05 64.06 48.95
N GLU A 466 -23.68 62.98 49.40
CA GLU A 466 -24.57 62.98 50.58
C GLU A 466 -23.78 63.27 51.86
N LEU A 467 -22.59 62.69 52.02
CA LEU A 467 -21.69 62.94 53.14
C LEU A 467 -21.15 64.38 53.14
N LEU A 468 -20.90 64.97 51.97
CA LEU A 468 -20.54 66.40 51.84
C LEU A 468 -21.71 67.30 52.24
N ASN A 469 -22.95 66.97 51.84
CA ASN A 469 -24.15 67.69 52.25
C ASN A 469 -24.38 67.60 53.78
N LEU A 470 -24.20 66.41 54.36
CA LEU A 470 -24.27 66.20 55.81
C LEU A 470 -23.14 66.93 56.56
N SER A 471 -21.93 67.00 55.98
CA SER A 471 -20.82 67.79 56.52
C SER A 471 -21.14 69.29 56.53
N GLN A 472 -21.77 69.82 55.47
CA GLN A 472 -22.22 71.21 55.43
C GLN A 472 -23.36 71.47 56.43
N ALA A 473 -24.31 70.53 56.55
CA ALA A 473 -25.38 70.62 57.54
C ALA A 473 -24.85 70.62 58.98
N ASN A 474 -23.85 69.78 59.29
CA ASN A 474 -23.17 69.77 60.58
C ASN A 474 -22.43 71.09 60.84
N ALA A 475 -21.68 71.63 59.87
CA ALA A 475 -21.02 72.93 60.02
C ALA A 475 -22.02 74.09 60.26
N LEU A 476 -23.20 74.04 59.63
CA LEU A 476 -24.29 74.97 59.91
C LEU A 476 -24.90 74.76 61.30
N LEU A 477 -25.01 73.52 61.79
CA LEU A 477 -25.47 73.23 63.15
C LEU A 477 -24.45 73.67 64.21
N GLU A 478 -23.15 73.47 63.98
CA GLU A 478 -22.06 73.97 64.83
C GLU A 478 -22.06 75.51 64.89
N ALA A 479 -22.23 76.19 63.75
CA ALA A 479 -22.38 77.64 63.71
C ALA A 479 -23.64 78.12 64.48
N ASN A 480 -24.76 77.40 64.36
CA ASN A 480 -25.98 77.69 65.12
C ASN A 480 -25.84 77.40 66.62
N LEU A 481 -25.08 76.38 67.02
CA LEU A 481 -24.74 76.13 68.42
C LEU A 481 -23.87 77.27 68.97
N SER A 482 -22.84 77.69 68.22
CA SER A 482 -21.97 78.81 68.64
C SER A 482 -22.72 80.14 68.76
N THR A 483 -23.72 80.42 67.91
CA THR A 483 -24.58 81.60 68.10
C THR A 483 -25.50 81.45 69.31
N LYS A 484 -26.03 80.26 69.61
CA LYS A 484 -26.82 80.03 70.85
C LYS A 484 -25.98 80.05 72.13
N GLU A 485 -24.73 79.59 72.08
CA GLU A 485 -23.76 79.78 73.18
C GLU A 485 -23.47 81.27 73.40
N SER A 486 -23.36 82.05 72.33
CA SER A 486 -23.18 83.51 72.39
C SER A 486 -24.42 84.22 72.95
N GLU A 487 -25.63 83.83 72.54
CA GLU A 487 -26.89 84.34 73.10
C GLU A 487 -27.02 84.00 74.60
N LEU A 488 -26.68 82.78 75.01
CA LEU A 488 -26.64 82.36 76.42
C LEU A 488 -25.58 83.15 77.22
N GLY A 489 -24.44 83.48 76.60
CA GLY A 489 -23.42 84.35 77.17
C GLY A 489 -23.97 85.75 77.48
N LEU A 490 -24.68 86.37 76.53
CA LEU A 490 -25.32 87.67 76.70
C LEU A 490 -26.42 87.64 77.76
N LEU A 491 -27.32 86.65 77.72
CA LEU A 491 -28.37 86.47 78.73
C LEU A 491 -27.79 86.25 80.15
N ASN A 492 -26.64 85.59 80.25
CA ASN A 492 -25.97 85.40 81.54
C ASN A 492 -25.30 86.70 82.04
N VAL A 493 -24.85 87.60 81.16
CA VAL A 493 -24.43 88.96 81.54
C VAL A 493 -25.62 89.77 82.05
N GLU A 494 -26.72 89.83 81.30
CA GLU A 494 -27.96 90.53 81.67
C GLU A 494 -28.50 90.03 83.03
N LYS A 495 -28.50 88.71 83.24
CA LYS A 495 -28.85 88.08 84.53
C LYS A 495 -27.91 88.51 85.66
N ASN A 496 -26.62 88.64 85.42
CA ASN A 496 -25.64 89.06 86.43
C ASN A 496 -25.80 90.56 86.76
N GLU A 497 -26.09 91.40 85.77
CA GLU A 497 -26.41 92.82 85.96
C GLU A 497 -27.69 92.97 86.80
N ALA A 498 -28.77 92.27 86.47
CA ALA A 498 -30.00 92.22 87.28
C ALA A 498 -29.76 91.66 88.71
N CYS A 499 -28.77 90.78 88.90
CA CYS A 499 -28.38 90.33 90.23
C CYS A 499 -27.63 91.41 91.01
N LEU A 500 -26.75 92.18 90.37
CA LEU A 500 -26.05 93.31 90.98
C LEU A 500 -27.03 94.44 91.37
N GLU A 501 -28.03 94.73 90.54
CA GLU A 501 -29.11 95.67 90.88
C GLU A 501 -29.93 95.17 92.08
N ARG A 502 -30.30 93.88 92.09
CA ARG A 502 -31.03 93.25 93.21
C ARG A 502 -30.22 93.29 94.51
N ASP A 503 -28.92 93.01 94.47
CA ASP A 503 -28.05 93.04 95.65
C ASP A 503 -27.74 94.46 96.12
N SER A 504 -27.74 95.45 95.22
CA SER A 504 -27.73 96.88 95.57
C SER A 504 -29.01 97.28 96.31
N CYS A 505 -30.19 96.92 95.79
CA CYS A 505 -31.49 97.15 96.44
C CYS A 505 -31.59 96.48 97.83
N ILE A 506 -31.08 95.25 97.96
CA ILE A 506 -30.97 94.55 99.26
C ILE A 506 -30.02 95.30 100.21
N SER A 507 -28.95 95.91 99.70
CA SER A 507 -28.03 96.73 100.51
C SER A 507 -28.70 98.00 101.04
N GLU A 508 -29.55 98.66 100.24
CA GLU A 508 -30.36 99.81 100.69
C GLU A 508 -31.45 99.41 101.71
N LEU A 509 -32.10 98.27 101.49
CA LEU A 509 -33.05 97.69 102.46
C LEU A 509 -32.36 97.32 103.78
N ASN A 510 -31.17 96.71 103.74
CA ASN A 510 -30.39 96.40 104.95
C ASN A 510 -29.93 97.66 105.69
N ARG A 511 -29.54 98.72 104.96
CA ARG A 511 -29.23 100.04 105.56
C ARG A 511 -30.46 100.64 106.26
N SER A 512 -31.64 100.44 105.68
CA SER A 512 -32.93 100.89 106.24
C SER A 512 -33.34 100.07 107.47
N LEU A 513 -33.15 98.74 107.43
CA LEU A 513 -33.35 97.86 108.59
C LEU A 513 -32.41 98.19 109.75
N SER A 514 -31.14 98.49 109.48
CA SER A 514 -30.20 98.95 110.51
C SER A 514 -30.64 100.27 111.15
N SER A 515 -31.20 101.20 110.35
CA SER A 515 -31.77 102.43 110.89
C SER A 515 -33.03 102.20 111.74
N LEU A 516 -33.86 101.21 111.40
CA LEU A 516 -35.03 100.84 112.20
C LEU A 516 -34.63 100.11 113.50
N ASN A 517 -33.63 99.22 113.45
CA ASN A 517 -33.11 98.54 114.64
C ASN A 517 -32.52 99.54 115.64
N ALA A 518 -31.80 100.57 115.18
CA ALA A 518 -31.31 101.63 116.05
C ALA A 518 -32.44 102.46 116.68
N GLN A 519 -33.58 102.64 115.98
CA GLN A 519 -34.77 103.28 116.57
C GLN A 519 -35.45 102.37 117.61
N ILE A 520 -35.50 101.06 117.37
CA ILE A 520 -36.01 100.08 118.34
C ILE A 520 -35.15 100.09 119.61
N GLU A 521 -33.83 100.07 119.48
CA GLU A 521 -32.89 100.10 120.62
C GLU A 521 -33.09 101.36 121.48
N ILE A 522 -33.26 102.53 120.86
CA ILE A 522 -33.62 103.78 121.58
C ILE A 522 -34.94 103.61 122.34
N LEU A 523 -36.01 103.13 121.68
CA LEU A 523 -37.32 102.92 122.29
C LEU A 523 -37.29 101.89 123.44
N GLU A 524 -36.40 100.90 123.38
CA GLU A 524 -36.19 99.95 124.48
C GLU A 524 -35.48 100.60 125.69
N THR A 525 -34.58 101.58 125.48
CA THR A 525 -34.04 102.37 126.60
C THR A 525 -35.05 103.36 127.20
N GLU A 526 -35.94 103.96 126.40
CA GLU A 526 -37.05 104.78 126.93
C GLU A 526 -38.03 103.93 127.75
N LYS A 527 -38.34 102.72 127.26
CA LYS A 527 -39.17 101.74 127.96
C LYS A 527 -38.57 101.31 129.30
N SER A 528 -37.25 101.10 129.40
CA SER A 528 -36.62 100.74 130.68
C SER A 528 -36.69 101.88 131.71
N MET A 529 -36.43 103.13 131.29
CA MET A 529 -36.59 104.31 132.16
C MET A 529 -38.02 104.46 132.69
N LEU A 530 -39.04 104.21 131.86
CA LEU A 530 -40.44 104.25 132.28
C LEU A 530 -40.80 103.10 133.24
N VAL A 531 -40.22 101.90 133.06
CA VAL A 531 -40.38 100.77 133.99
C VAL A 531 -39.79 101.10 135.36
N ASP A 532 -38.60 101.69 135.42
CA ASP A 532 -37.95 102.07 136.68
C ASP A 532 -38.73 103.18 137.42
N GLN A 533 -39.26 104.18 136.70
CA GLN A 533 -40.15 105.19 137.27
C GLN A 533 -41.45 104.59 137.82
N THR A 534 -42.06 103.66 137.09
CA THR A 534 -43.28 102.95 137.52
C THR A 534 -43.01 102.13 138.79
N GLY A 535 -41.88 101.42 138.82
CA GLY A 535 -41.43 100.65 139.98
C GLY A 535 -41.05 101.50 141.20
N ALA A 536 -40.77 102.79 141.03
CA ALA A 536 -40.60 103.73 142.15
C ALA A 536 -41.94 104.14 142.77
N LEU A 537 -42.92 104.52 141.95
CA LEU A 537 -44.26 104.92 142.43
C LEU A 537 -45.00 103.78 143.13
N ASP A 538 -44.89 102.55 142.62
CA ASP A 538 -45.50 101.36 143.23
C ASP A 538 -44.95 101.06 144.64
N ARG A 539 -43.64 101.24 144.87
CA ARG A 539 -43.04 101.11 146.21
C ARG A 539 -43.59 102.13 147.20
N ASP A 540 -43.76 103.37 146.76
CA ASP A 540 -44.35 104.45 147.57
C ASP A 540 -45.82 104.17 147.94
N LEU A 541 -46.60 103.59 147.02
CA LEU A 541 -47.99 103.21 147.25
C LEU A 541 -48.12 102.04 148.25
N ARG A 542 -47.24 101.03 148.17
CA ARG A 542 -47.20 99.91 149.13
C ARG A 542 -46.97 100.40 150.56
N LEU A 543 -45.96 101.25 150.76
CA LEU A 543 -45.63 101.83 152.08
C LEU A 543 -46.79 102.66 152.67
N ARG A 544 -47.56 103.37 151.82
CA ARG A 544 -48.76 104.10 152.25
C ARG A 544 -49.89 103.14 152.66
N ASN A 545 -50.13 102.08 151.89
CA ASN A 545 -51.17 101.09 152.18
C ASN A 545 -50.88 100.31 153.47
N GLU A 546 -49.63 99.92 153.73
CA GLU A 546 -49.24 99.27 154.99
C GLU A 546 -49.51 100.17 156.21
N LYS A 547 -49.22 101.47 156.09
CA LYS A 547 -49.51 102.45 157.14
C LYS A 547 -51.01 102.65 157.37
N ILE A 548 -51.84 102.64 156.31
CA ILE A 548 -53.30 102.69 156.42
C ILE A 548 -53.83 101.45 157.15
N GLY A 549 -53.38 100.25 156.75
CA GLY A 549 -53.79 98.98 157.38
C GLY A 549 -53.39 98.81 158.85
N LEU A 550 -52.44 99.61 159.36
CA LEU A 550 -52.13 99.72 160.79
C LEU A 550 -53.11 100.65 161.53
N LEU A 551 -53.49 101.77 160.91
CA LEU A 551 -54.44 102.73 161.48
C LEU A 551 -55.85 102.12 161.61
N ASP A 552 -56.32 101.40 160.59
CA ASP A 552 -57.62 100.71 160.64
C ASP A 552 -57.72 99.70 161.78
N LYS A 553 -56.64 98.96 162.08
CA LYS A 553 -56.60 98.00 163.20
C LYS A 553 -56.74 98.72 164.54
N HIS A 554 -56.04 99.84 164.73
CA HIS A 554 -56.13 100.64 165.94
C HIS A 554 -57.52 101.28 166.12
N LEU A 555 -58.13 101.76 165.02
CA LEU A 555 -59.47 102.34 165.05
C LEU A 555 -60.54 101.31 165.43
N ASN A 556 -60.48 100.11 164.85
CA ASN A 556 -61.42 99.03 165.16
C ASN A 556 -61.27 98.49 166.59
N GLN A 557 -60.05 98.43 167.13
CA GLN A 557 -59.82 98.09 168.55
C GLN A 557 -60.52 99.10 169.47
N LEU A 558 -60.34 100.40 169.21
CA LEU A 558 -60.93 101.47 170.03
C LEU A 558 -62.47 101.45 169.99
N HIS A 559 -63.07 101.22 168.82
CA HIS A 559 -64.53 101.08 168.69
C HIS A 559 -65.09 99.90 169.51
N LEU A 560 -64.37 98.77 169.58
CA LEU A 560 -64.80 97.59 170.33
C LEU A 560 -64.78 97.82 171.85
N GLU A 561 -63.83 98.62 172.34
CA GLU A 561 -63.75 99.00 173.76
C GLU A 561 -64.81 100.04 174.13
N HIS A 562 -65.06 101.03 173.28
CA HIS A 562 -66.14 102.00 173.45
C HIS A 562 -67.53 101.32 173.50
N ALA A 563 -67.78 100.32 172.65
CA ALA A 563 -69.06 99.61 172.62
C ALA A 563 -69.38 98.90 173.95
N LYS A 564 -68.39 98.21 174.54
CA LYS A 564 -68.55 97.51 175.83
C LYS A 564 -68.83 98.47 176.98
N LEU A 565 -68.10 99.58 177.06
CA LEU A 565 -68.29 100.60 178.09
C LEU A 565 -69.70 101.21 178.05
N ILE A 566 -70.29 101.38 176.87
CA ILE A 566 -71.68 101.85 176.72
C ILE A 566 -72.66 100.81 177.30
N GLU A 567 -72.48 99.53 177.00
CA GLU A 567 -73.36 98.45 177.45
C GLU A 567 -73.36 98.30 178.99
N GLU A 568 -72.18 98.42 179.63
CA GLU A 568 -72.04 98.44 181.09
C GLU A 568 -72.69 99.67 181.75
N ILE A 569 -72.51 100.87 181.16
CA ILE A 569 -73.12 102.12 181.66
C ILE A 569 -74.66 102.06 181.58
N GLU A 570 -75.22 101.46 180.54
CA GLU A 570 -76.67 101.29 180.44
C GLU A 570 -77.22 100.28 181.46
N ALA A 571 -76.51 99.17 181.71
CA ALA A 571 -76.91 98.22 182.74
C ALA A 571 -76.95 98.86 184.13
N ALA A 572 -75.94 99.68 184.48
CA ALA A 572 -75.91 100.43 185.72
C ALA A 572 -77.02 101.51 185.83
N ARG A 573 -77.43 102.11 184.69
CA ARG A 573 -78.57 103.05 184.68
C ARG A 573 -79.90 102.38 185.01
N ARG A 574 -80.18 101.18 184.47
CA ARG A 574 -81.44 100.44 184.69
C ARG A 574 -81.62 100.07 186.16
N SER A 575 -80.58 99.55 186.83
CA SER A 575 -80.67 99.26 188.27
C SER A 575 -80.83 100.54 189.13
N SER A 576 -80.30 101.68 188.70
CA SER A 576 -80.49 102.98 189.37
C SER A 576 -81.90 103.57 189.19
N THR A 577 -82.66 103.20 188.15
CA THR A 577 -84.07 103.59 188.02
C THR A 577 -84.98 102.74 188.90
N ASP A 578 -84.75 101.43 188.96
CA ASP A 578 -85.63 100.51 189.69
C ASP A 578 -85.55 100.73 191.22
N LEU A 579 -84.33 100.93 191.75
CA LEU A 579 -84.13 101.32 193.16
C LEU A 579 -84.83 102.64 193.51
N ARG A 580 -84.92 103.58 192.56
CA ARG A 580 -85.52 104.91 192.77
C ARG A 580 -87.05 104.83 192.80
N ALA A 581 -87.65 103.99 191.96
CA ALA A 581 -89.08 103.70 192.05
C ALA A 581 -89.44 103.08 193.41
N ARG A 582 -88.62 102.14 193.89
CA ARG A 582 -88.84 101.46 195.18
C ARG A 582 -88.72 102.36 196.41
N VAL A 583 -87.99 103.47 196.31
CA VAL A 583 -87.96 104.52 197.35
C VAL A 583 -89.29 105.29 197.36
N GLY A 584 -89.80 105.69 196.20
CA GLY A 584 -91.07 106.44 196.11
C GLY A 584 -92.28 105.69 196.67
N GLU A 585 -92.36 104.37 196.44
CA GLU A 585 -93.40 103.51 197.04
C GLU A 585 -93.38 103.53 198.58
N LEU A 586 -92.20 103.63 199.19
CA LEU A 586 -92.03 103.68 200.65
C LEU A 586 -92.30 105.09 201.21
N GLU A 587 -91.97 106.15 200.45
CA GLU A 587 -92.25 107.53 200.84
C GLU A 587 -93.76 107.81 200.89
N GLU A 588 -94.54 107.32 199.92
CA GLU A 588 -96.01 107.43 199.97
C GLU A 588 -96.62 106.75 201.21
N GLU A 589 -96.12 105.56 201.58
CA GLU A 589 -96.66 104.80 202.70
C GLU A 589 -96.33 105.45 204.05
N VAL A 590 -95.14 106.04 204.17
CA VAL A 590 -94.77 106.90 205.31
C VAL A 590 -95.71 108.11 205.40
N GLU A 591 -96.11 108.72 204.28
CA GLU A 591 -97.02 109.87 204.30
C GLU A 591 -98.46 109.48 204.69
N ARG A 592 -98.97 108.33 204.22
CA ARG A 592 -100.26 107.78 204.68
C ARG A 592 -100.28 107.58 206.21
N GLN A 593 -99.19 107.06 206.77
CA GLN A 593 -99.07 106.83 208.20
C GLN A 593 -99.02 108.15 209.00
N LYS A 594 -98.35 109.20 208.50
CA LYS A 594 -98.37 110.54 209.12
C LYS A 594 -99.78 111.14 209.18
N VAL A 595 -100.58 111.01 208.12
CA VAL A 595 -101.96 111.55 208.07
C VAL A 595 -102.85 110.87 209.14
N LEU A 596 -102.81 109.54 209.24
CA LEU A 596 -103.56 108.80 210.27
C LEU A 596 -103.15 109.19 211.70
N ILE A 597 -101.87 109.51 211.93
CA ILE A 597 -101.37 110.03 213.21
C ILE A 597 -101.88 111.45 213.47
N ALA A 598 -101.98 112.29 212.44
CA ALA A 598 -102.49 113.66 212.53
C ALA A 598 -103.99 113.68 212.89
N ASP A 599 -104.83 112.91 212.20
CA ASP A 599 -106.26 112.79 212.51
C ASP A 599 -106.48 112.26 213.94
N GLY A 600 -105.69 111.26 214.34
CA GLY A 600 -105.68 110.72 215.71
C GLY A 600 -105.18 111.71 216.78
N ALA A 601 -104.52 112.80 216.39
CA ALA A 601 -104.18 113.93 217.27
C ALA A 601 -105.27 115.02 217.25
N GLU A 602 -105.92 115.26 216.11
CA GLU A 602 -107.01 116.22 215.96
C GLU A 602 -108.25 115.82 216.77
N LEU A 603 -108.61 114.53 216.75
CA LEU A 603 -109.70 113.99 217.59
C LEU A 603 -109.41 114.16 219.10
N LYS A 604 -108.14 114.09 219.51
CA LYS A 604 -107.73 114.38 220.91
C LYS A 604 -107.83 115.87 221.23
N ARG A 605 -107.48 116.75 220.28
CA ARG A 605 -107.68 118.21 220.41
C ARG A 605 -109.17 118.59 220.48
N GLU A 606 -110.04 117.89 219.75
CA GLU A 606 -111.48 118.09 219.82
C GLU A 606 -112.08 117.65 221.16
N ALA A 607 -111.72 116.46 221.66
CA ALA A 607 -112.16 115.98 222.97
C ALA A 607 -111.80 116.95 224.11
N ILE A 608 -110.61 117.57 224.05
CA ILE A 608 -110.18 118.60 225.01
C ILE A 608 -111.02 119.88 224.87
N ARG A 609 -111.32 120.34 223.65
CA ARG A 609 -112.15 121.54 223.41
C ARG A 609 -113.58 121.39 223.95
N GLN A 610 -114.21 120.24 223.75
CA GLN A 610 -115.55 119.93 224.30
C GLN A 610 -115.55 119.97 225.85
N LEU A 611 -114.47 119.51 226.48
CA LEU A 611 -114.25 119.57 227.93
C LEU A 611 -114.06 121.00 228.45
N CYS A 612 -113.34 121.85 227.72
CA CYS A 612 -113.21 123.27 228.05
C CYS A 612 -114.54 124.04 227.89
N PHE A 613 -115.32 123.76 226.85
CA PHE A 613 -116.56 124.49 226.58
C PHE A 613 -117.65 124.19 227.63
N SER A 614 -117.73 122.94 228.08
CA SER A 614 -118.61 122.56 229.19
C SER A 614 -118.20 123.20 230.53
N LEU A 615 -116.89 123.34 230.80
CA LEU A 615 -116.38 124.12 231.95
C LEU A 615 -116.77 125.60 231.89
N GLU A 616 -116.73 126.25 230.73
CA GLU A 616 -117.15 127.65 230.59
C GLU A 616 -118.67 127.82 230.68
N HIS A 617 -119.46 126.87 230.18
CA HIS A 617 -120.91 126.85 230.38
C HIS A 617 -121.28 126.89 231.88
N TYR A 618 -120.58 126.14 232.72
CA TYR A 618 -120.75 126.19 234.18
C TYR A 618 -120.21 127.50 234.82
N ARG A 619 -119.12 128.08 234.32
CA ARG A 619 -118.63 129.40 234.81
C ARG A 619 -119.60 130.53 234.53
N ASP A 620 -120.26 130.53 233.37
CA ASP A 620 -121.03 131.68 232.91
C ASP A 620 -122.46 131.69 233.46
N GLY A 621 -123.06 130.52 233.70
CA GLY A 621 -124.25 130.41 234.56
C GLY A 621 -123.99 131.01 235.96
N TYR A 622 -122.79 130.80 236.50
CA TYR A 622 -122.38 131.39 237.79
C TYR A 622 -122.18 132.93 237.75
N ARG A 623 -121.92 133.51 236.57
CA ARG A 623 -121.91 134.98 236.38
C ARG A 623 -123.31 135.56 236.20
N GLN A 624 -124.20 134.86 235.48
CA GLN A 624 -125.57 135.31 235.24
C GLN A 624 -126.34 135.46 236.57
N LEU A 625 -126.17 134.54 237.52
CA LEU A 625 -126.70 134.69 238.89
C LEU A 625 -126.15 135.92 239.64
N ARG A 626 -124.94 136.40 239.32
CA ARG A 626 -124.30 137.52 240.04
C ARG A 626 -124.82 138.89 239.62
N GLN A 627 -125.12 139.12 238.34
CA GLN A 627 -125.56 140.44 237.87
C GLN A 627 -127.06 140.68 238.02
N LEU A 628 -127.89 139.62 238.08
CA LEU A 628 -129.32 139.73 238.43
C LEU A 628 -129.57 140.34 239.83
N LEU A 629 -128.55 140.45 240.68
CA LEU A 629 -128.62 140.96 242.06
C LEU A 629 -128.21 142.43 242.25
N GLN A 630 -127.89 143.19 241.18
CA GLN A 630 -127.47 144.60 241.30
C GLN A 630 -128.40 145.62 240.61
N GLY A 631 -129.66 145.26 240.37
CA GLY A 631 -130.67 146.20 239.86
C GLY A 631 -131.27 147.15 240.91
N GLN A 632 -132.13 148.04 240.41
CA GLN A 632 -133.32 148.55 241.12
C GLN A 632 -133.09 149.54 242.30
N LYS A 633 -131.97 150.28 242.29
CA LYS A 633 -131.74 151.47 243.14
C LYS A 633 -130.95 152.55 242.35
N ARG A 634 -131.34 153.83 242.32
CA ARG A 634 -132.61 154.48 242.71
C ARG A 634 -132.75 155.85 242.01
N LEU A 635 -133.93 156.45 242.08
CA LEU A 635 -134.17 157.90 241.98
C LEU A 635 -134.72 158.40 243.34
N LEU A 636 -134.84 159.73 243.50
CA LEU A 636 -135.41 160.45 244.67
C LEU A 636 -134.51 160.57 245.93
N VAL A 637 -134.50 161.80 246.49
CA VAL A 637 -133.82 162.27 247.74
C VAL A 637 -132.29 162.27 247.60
N ALA A 638 -131.60 163.40 247.34
CA ALA A 638 -131.52 164.70 248.05
C ALA A 638 -130.81 164.60 249.42
N ALA A 639 -130.01 165.56 249.89
CA ALA A 639 -129.74 166.91 249.36
C ALA A 639 -128.32 167.05 248.75
N SER A 640 -128.03 168.07 247.94
CA SER A 640 -128.89 169.19 247.49
C SER A 640 -129.07 169.17 245.98
#